data_AF-A0A7S0A565-F1
#
_entry.id   AF-A0A7S0A565-F1
#
_cell.length_a   1.000
_cell.length_b   1.000
_cell.length_c   1.000
_cell.angle_alpha   90.00
_cell.angle_beta   90.00
_cell.angle_gamma   90.00
#
_symmetry.space_group_name_H-M   'P 1'
#
loop_
_entity.id
_entity.type
_entity.pdbx_description
1 polymer ?
#
loop_
_entity_poly.entity_id
_entity_poly.type
_entity_poly.pdbx_seq_one_letter_code
_entity_poly.pdbx_strand_id
1 'polypeptide(L)'
;VEAVFADLRKRAGLGDQVGDRVVYAGCSSGGRGVLVSLDYIASAHAGLADVVGLLDSAIWLPLIPRAKNLVSFVEQTRLAFSLMSPGEDFLGKECLKIYNGDQQWKCLIGAYRLPFLRMPFFLTQSQYDLFGISMNVFGHFQPSAQLNVDEQRYAEHYRTTFVKYLPTPMLGSGTTIYSSACYTHCTMTSNEFFSMRADGVALLDAVRHWLSASSAQAATGWIRDRCTGFDCGSNEAQRPLVTGLSPSEGPAVAEPSTVNTPTSPSNWQPRFLEEYPLAICNDGSPAAYYYRQGSPQTRQWLVFLEGAGWCWDAKSCNIPWKIRLGTSIEFPRTPTAVASWASGLRGVFDSTGRSPFKDWHIAYVRTCSNDAFLGDASPQEVTAAKRHEPGPGWHFRGRRILEATFTDLRRRTGLGDQVGDLVLYGGCSSGGRGALVTIDYLAESFVGKADMVGLLDAPLWVPIQPLKPDLVSFNEQTRMFFDLANASGFISKECEATYPGENRWKCLVAAFRLPFVRTPYFLTHSQYDVFGITMNVFGHFLPGHYLTPPQKTYAEEYRQEVLRYLPTPLADSGVAVFSPACYVHCMFADVVFYIIDADGILLKSALHGWLNALSASAATEDLRDRCEGFNCGLGRQRPSEHALQFAPQPAPAPIPAPAVLRVATSTHEDKAQNLLEQVATLLV
;
A
#
# COMPACT_ATOMS: atom_id res chain seq x y z
N VAL A 1 10.24 8.76 -22.18
CA VAL A 1 9.13 9.73 -22.08
C VAL A 1 8.46 9.92 -23.44
N GLU A 2 9.19 10.28 -24.49
CA GLU A 2 8.62 10.46 -25.84
C GLU A 2 7.82 9.25 -26.35
N ALA A 3 8.37 8.04 -26.20
CA ALA A 3 7.66 6.82 -26.58
C ALA A 3 6.33 6.62 -25.83
N VAL A 4 6.25 7.08 -24.58
CA VAL A 4 5.01 7.03 -23.78
C VAL A 4 3.98 8.00 -24.34
N PHE A 5 4.38 9.25 -24.65
CA PHE A 5 3.49 10.22 -25.27
C PHE A 5 3.05 9.78 -26.67
N ALA A 6 3.93 9.15 -27.45
CA ALA A 6 3.58 8.58 -28.75
C ALA A 6 2.56 7.44 -28.63
N ASP A 7 2.70 6.56 -27.63
CA ASP A 7 1.73 5.49 -27.36
C ASP A 7 0.40 6.04 -26.84
N LEU A 8 0.42 7.03 -25.94
CA LEU A 8 -0.78 7.71 -25.45
C LEU A 8 -1.54 8.39 -26.59
N ARG A 9 -0.84 9.01 -27.53
CA ARG A 9 -1.47 9.56 -28.74
C ARG A 9 -2.11 8.45 -29.57
N LYS A 10 -1.36 7.37 -29.84
CA LYS A 10 -1.83 6.27 -30.69
C LYS A 10 -3.01 5.50 -30.10
N ARG A 11 -3.03 5.29 -28.78
CA ARG A 11 -3.98 4.39 -28.11
C ARG A 11 -5.07 5.10 -27.31
N ALA A 12 -4.77 6.29 -26.79
CA ALA A 12 -5.68 7.07 -25.94
C ALA A 12 -6.13 8.38 -26.59
N GLY A 13 -5.70 8.67 -27.83
CA GLY A 13 -6.12 9.86 -28.59
C GLY A 13 -5.56 11.18 -28.05
N LEU A 14 -4.45 11.13 -27.31
CA LEU A 14 -3.84 12.33 -26.74
C LEU A 14 -3.45 13.35 -27.83
N GLY A 15 -4.06 14.54 -27.80
CA GLY A 15 -3.82 15.62 -28.75
C GLY A 15 -4.66 15.53 -30.02
N ASP A 16 -5.69 14.68 -30.04
CA ASP A 16 -6.69 14.62 -31.12
C ASP A 16 -7.79 15.68 -30.93
N GLN A 17 -7.95 16.24 -29.72
CA GLN A 17 -8.89 17.33 -29.45
C GLN A 17 -8.15 18.65 -29.19
N VAL A 18 -8.66 19.74 -29.78
CA VAL A 18 -8.17 21.08 -29.50
C VAL A 18 -8.47 21.42 -28.04
N GLY A 19 -7.41 21.61 -27.24
CA GLY A 19 -7.52 21.98 -25.83
C GLY A 19 -7.30 20.82 -24.85
N ASP A 20 -6.87 19.63 -25.32
CA ASP A 20 -6.41 18.56 -24.42
C ASP A 20 -5.35 19.10 -23.45
N ARG A 21 -5.54 18.86 -22.14
CA ARG A 21 -4.60 19.27 -21.09
C ARG A 21 -3.87 18.05 -20.53
N VAL A 22 -2.55 18.11 -20.49
CA VAL A 22 -1.68 17.09 -19.90
C VAL A 22 -1.03 17.62 -18.65
N VAL A 23 -1.27 16.95 -17.52
CA VAL A 23 -0.52 17.17 -16.28
C VAL A 23 0.67 16.21 -16.28
N TYR A 24 1.85 16.70 -16.63
CA TYR A 24 3.08 15.93 -16.61
C TYR A 24 3.64 15.94 -15.18
N ALA A 25 3.52 14.80 -14.49
CA ALA A 25 3.74 14.70 -13.05
C ALA A 25 4.84 13.72 -12.67
N GLY A 26 5.49 13.96 -11.53
CA GLY A 26 6.45 13.02 -10.95
C GLY A 26 6.84 13.40 -9.52
N CYS A 27 7.27 12.39 -8.75
CA CYS A 27 7.86 12.61 -7.44
C CYS A 27 9.37 12.32 -7.41
N SER A 28 10.14 13.08 -6.63
CA SER A 28 11.53 12.79 -6.29
C SER A 28 12.42 12.77 -7.55
N SER A 29 13.07 11.66 -7.87
CA SER A 29 13.78 11.49 -9.15
C SER A 29 12.85 11.66 -10.36
N GLY A 30 11.59 11.23 -10.28
CA GLY A 30 10.58 11.47 -11.31
C GLY A 30 10.18 12.95 -11.39
N GLY A 31 10.03 13.62 -10.24
CA GLY A 31 9.74 15.06 -10.17
C GLY A 31 10.88 15.90 -10.74
N ARG A 32 12.12 15.50 -10.48
CA ARG A 32 13.31 16.04 -11.12
C ARG A 32 13.30 15.80 -12.63
N GLY A 33 12.89 14.61 -13.08
CA GLY A 33 12.72 14.29 -14.49
C GLY A 33 11.73 15.22 -15.20
N VAL A 34 10.56 15.45 -14.60
CA VAL A 34 9.58 16.44 -15.08
C VAL A 34 10.21 17.82 -15.10
N LEU A 35 10.82 18.26 -14.00
CA LEU A 35 11.45 19.57 -13.88
C LEU A 35 12.48 19.83 -14.99
N VAL A 36 13.31 18.85 -15.34
CA VAL A 36 14.31 19.04 -16.41
C VAL A 36 13.63 19.06 -17.78
N SER A 37 12.71 18.12 -18.03
CA SER A 37 12.17 17.85 -19.36
C SER A 37 10.86 18.58 -19.72
N LEU A 38 10.26 19.32 -18.79
CA LEU A 38 8.93 19.92 -18.98
C LEU A 38 8.85 20.81 -20.23
N ASP A 39 9.77 21.76 -20.37
CA ASP A 39 9.78 22.68 -21.53
C ASP A 39 9.96 21.93 -22.85
N TYR A 40 10.76 20.86 -22.85
CA TYR A 40 11.03 20.03 -24.03
C TYR A 40 9.78 19.27 -24.45
N ILE A 41 9.13 18.57 -23.50
CA ILE A 41 7.91 17.81 -23.74
C ILE A 41 6.77 18.74 -24.18
N ALA A 42 6.59 19.87 -23.51
CA ALA A 42 5.57 20.84 -23.91
C ALA A 42 5.81 21.39 -25.32
N SER A 43 7.06 21.67 -25.69
CA SER A 43 7.40 22.13 -27.04
C SER A 43 7.15 21.05 -28.10
N ALA A 44 7.47 19.79 -27.81
CA ALA A 44 7.24 18.66 -28.71
C ALA A 44 5.74 18.38 -28.95
N HIS A 45 4.88 18.82 -28.05
CA HIS A 45 3.42 18.67 -28.11
C HIS A 45 2.68 19.99 -28.32
N ALA A 46 3.39 21.06 -28.70
CA ALA A 46 2.79 22.36 -28.94
C ALA A 46 1.75 22.28 -30.08
N GLY A 47 0.57 22.84 -29.82
CA GLY A 47 -0.58 22.80 -30.75
C GLY A 47 -1.35 21.48 -30.76
N LEU A 48 -0.88 20.46 -30.04
CA LEU A 48 -1.59 19.19 -29.83
C LEU A 48 -2.23 19.14 -28.45
N ALA A 49 -1.48 19.49 -27.39
CA ALA A 49 -1.98 19.52 -26.03
C ALA A 49 -1.32 20.65 -25.20
N ASP A 50 -2.04 21.16 -24.21
CA ASP A 50 -1.54 22.07 -23.17
C ASP A 50 -0.84 21.24 -22.08
N VAL A 51 0.50 21.24 -22.08
CA VAL A 51 1.31 20.46 -21.12
C VAL A 51 1.74 21.36 -19.95
N VAL A 52 1.30 21.01 -18.75
CA VAL A 52 1.69 21.67 -17.49
C VAL A 52 2.43 20.72 -16.55
N GLY A 53 3.31 21.25 -15.71
CA GLY A 53 4.12 20.45 -14.79
C GLY A 53 3.49 20.27 -13.40
N LEU A 54 3.59 19.06 -12.84
CA LEU A 54 3.27 18.80 -11.44
C LEU A 54 4.50 18.17 -10.76
N LEU A 55 5.23 19.00 -10.04
CA LEU A 55 6.53 18.70 -9.45
C LEU A 55 6.36 18.41 -7.97
N ASP A 56 6.58 17.16 -7.55
CA ASP A 56 6.63 16.79 -6.13
C ASP A 56 8.06 16.43 -5.73
N SER A 57 8.58 17.11 -4.72
CA SER A 57 9.88 16.82 -4.12
C SER A 57 11.04 16.82 -5.15
N ALA A 58 10.95 17.71 -6.15
CA ALA A 58 11.85 17.77 -7.31
C ALA A 58 13.18 18.50 -7.06
N ILE A 59 13.33 19.20 -5.93
CA ILE A 59 14.52 20.00 -5.61
C ILE A 59 15.49 19.18 -4.76
N TRP A 60 16.62 18.81 -5.36
CA TRP A 60 17.75 18.27 -4.62
C TRP A 60 18.75 19.38 -4.33
N LEU A 61 19.12 19.56 -3.06
CA LEU A 61 19.96 20.67 -2.66
C LEU A 61 21.44 20.40 -2.87
N PRO A 62 22.22 21.43 -3.24
CA PRO A 62 23.67 21.34 -3.37
C PRO A 62 24.35 21.45 -2.00
N LEU A 63 23.95 20.59 -1.05
CA LEU A 63 24.53 20.52 0.28
C LEU A 63 25.67 19.49 0.33
N ILE A 64 26.64 19.76 1.20
CA ILE A 64 27.66 18.80 1.57
C ILE A 64 27.03 17.83 2.60
N PRO A 65 27.06 16.51 2.37
CA PRO A 65 26.54 15.54 3.34
C PRO A 65 27.28 15.62 4.68
N ARG A 66 26.56 15.41 5.78
CA ARG A 66 27.15 15.27 7.12
C ARG A 66 27.79 13.90 7.30
N ALA A 67 27.18 12.86 6.76
CA ALA A 67 27.73 11.51 6.84
C ALA A 67 29.05 11.41 6.04
N LYS A 68 30.05 10.77 6.65
CA LYS A 68 31.41 10.65 6.10
C LYS A 68 31.39 9.76 4.86
N ASN A 69 32.28 10.06 3.90
CA ASN A 69 32.50 9.28 2.67
C ASN A 69 31.30 9.19 1.70
N LEU A 70 30.34 10.12 1.80
CA LEU A 70 29.25 10.21 0.83
C LEU A 70 29.58 11.17 -0.30
N VAL A 71 29.25 10.73 -1.51
CA VAL A 71 29.25 11.58 -2.71
C VAL A 71 28.03 12.50 -2.61
N SER A 72 28.25 13.82 -2.67
CA SER A 72 27.15 14.80 -2.61
C SER A 72 26.21 14.68 -3.81
N PHE A 73 24.97 15.15 -3.70
CA PHE A 73 24.06 15.17 -4.86
C PHE A 73 24.61 15.99 -6.04
N VAL A 74 25.44 16.99 -5.76
CA VAL A 74 26.18 17.76 -6.78
C VAL A 74 27.14 16.85 -7.53
N GLU A 75 27.98 16.12 -6.81
CA GLU A 75 28.98 15.27 -7.43
C GLU A 75 28.35 14.06 -8.14
N GLN A 76 27.31 13.47 -7.54
CA GLN A 76 26.49 12.44 -8.21
C GLN A 76 25.91 12.97 -9.52
N THR A 77 25.36 14.19 -9.52
CA THR A 77 24.79 14.80 -10.73
C THR A 77 25.86 15.11 -11.77
N ARG A 78 27.03 15.61 -11.36
CA ARG A 78 28.14 15.90 -12.26
C ARG A 78 28.65 14.63 -12.97
N LEU A 79 28.81 13.55 -12.21
CA LEU A 79 29.20 12.24 -12.74
C LEU A 79 28.11 11.69 -13.68
N ALA A 80 26.85 11.74 -13.26
CA ALA A 80 25.73 11.26 -14.06
C ALA A 80 25.59 12.05 -15.37
N PHE A 81 25.81 13.37 -15.35
CA PHE A 81 25.83 14.22 -16.53
C PHE A 81 26.89 13.79 -17.54
N SER A 82 28.09 13.42 -17.07
CA SER A 82 29.17 12.95 -17.94
C SER A 82 28.86 11.64 -18.67
N LEU A 83 27.94 10.83 -18.13
CA LEU A 83 27.48 9.58 -18.73
C LEU A 83 26.30 9.78 -19.68
N MET A 84 25.44 10.77 -19.42
CA MET A 84 24.19 10.96 -20.15
C MET A 84 24.32 11.78 -21.43
N SER A 85 25.31 12.69 -21.51
CA SER A 85 25.47 13.68 -22.61
C SER A 85 24.12 14.24 -23.12
N PRO A 86 23.27 14.81 -22.23
CA PRO A 86 21.94 15.22 -22.61
C PRO A 86 21.96 16.37 -23.62
N GLY A 87 21.07 16.33 -24.61
CA GLY A 87 20.97 17.37 -25.65
C GLY A 87 20.59 18.75 -25.08
N GLU A 88 21.01 19.81 -25.76
CA GLU A 88 20.80 21.20 -25.30
C GLU A 88 19.32 21.57 -25.13
N ASP A 89 18.45 21.05 -26.00
CA ASP A 89 17.00 21.27 -25.92
C ASP A 89 16.38 20.64 -24.66
N PHE A 90 16.94 19.52 -24.17
CA PHE A 90 16.48 18.83 -22.97
C PHE A 90 16.86 19.58 -21.69
N LEU A 91 18.03 20.21 -21.65
CA LEU A 91 18.52 20.97 -20.49
C LEU A 91 17.92 22.38 -20.41
N GLY A 92 17.37 22.88 -21.52
CA GLY A 92 16.79 24.21 -21.63
C GLY A 92 17.84 25.28 -21.95
N LYS A 93 17.66 25.94 -23.10
CA LYS A 93 18.60 26.94 -23.64
C LYS A 93 18.87 28.11 -22.68
N GLU A 94 17.84 28.59 -21.97
CA GLU A 94 18.01 29.71 -21.04
C GLU A 94 18.86 29.34 -19.82
N CYS A 95 18.75 28.10 -19.33
CA CYS A 95 19.61 27.61 -18.27
C CYS A 95 21.07 27.49 -18.75
N LEU A 96 21.26 26.98 -19.97
CA LEU A 96 22.58 26.81 -20.58
C LEU A 96 23.30 28.13 -20.90
N LYS A 97 22.57 29.22 -21.15
CA LYS A 97 23.17 30.57 -21.29
C LYS A 97 23.91 30.98 -20.03
N ILE A 98 23.35 30.66 -18.86
CA ILE A 98 23.95 30.98 -17.56
C ILE A 98 24.96 29.92 -17.13
N TYR A 99 24.62 28.64 -17.28
CA TYR A 99 25.47 27.51 -16.91
C TYR A 99 25.95 26.77 -18.16
N ASN A 100 27.04 27.28 -18.75
CA ASN A 100 27.67 26.71 -19.95
C ASN A 100 28.95 25.91 -19.62
N GLY A 101 29.52 25.26 -20.63
CA GLY A 101 30.79 24.53 -20.51
C GLY A 101 30.74 23.40 -19.47
N ASP A 102 31.67 23.42 -18.53
CA ASP A 102 31.78 22.44 -17.44
C ASP A 102 30.68 22.55 -16.38
N GLN A 103 29.82 23.58 -16.47
CA GLN A 103 28.73 23.83 -15.52
C GLN A 103 27.36 23.39 -16.01
N GLN A 104 27.23 22.86 -17.23
CA GLN A 104 25.94 22.46 -17.81
C GLN A 104 25.16 21.47 -16.95
N TRP A 105 25.84 20.61 -16.18
CA TRP A 105 25.21 19.68 -15.23
C TRP A 105 24.34 20.38 -14.18
N LYS A 106 24.57 21.67 -13.89
CA LYS A 106 23.71 22.45 -12.99
C LYS A 106 22.27 22.53 -13.50
N CYS A 107 22.06 22.50 -14.82
CA CYS A 107 20.72 22.47 -15.41
C CYS A 107 19.94 21.17 -15.14
N LEU A 108 20.59 20.15 -14.58
CA LEU A 108 19.91 18.95 -14.05
C LEU A 108 19.51 19.07 -12.58
N ILE A 109 19.85 20.14 -11.86
CA ILE A 109 19.53 20.30 -10.44
C ILE A 109 18.44 21.35 -10.26
N GLY A 110 17.35 20.97 -9.59
CA GLY A 110 16.19 21.85 -9.36
C GLY A 110 16.55 23.21 -8.78
N ALA A 111 17.49 23.24 -7.83
CA ALA A 111 18.00 24.48 -7.21
C ALA A 111 18.56 25.50 -8.22
N TYR A 112 19.08 25.05 -9.37
CA TYR A 112 19.61 25.92 -10.42
C TYR A 112 18.70 26.03 -11.63
N ARG A 113 17.92 24.99 -11.95
CA ARG A 113 17.09 24.92 -13.16
C ARG A 113 15.75 25.65 -13.02
N LEU A 114 15.16 25.66 -11.82
CA LEU A 114 13.82 26.22 -11.57
C LEU A 114 13.58 27.64 -12.11
N PRO A 115 14.51 28.61 -11.96
CA PRO A 115 14.30 29.97 -12.47
C PRO A 115 14.14 30.07 -13.99
N PHE A 116 14.46 29.00 -14.73
CA PHE A 116 14.49 28.98 -16.19
C PHE A 116 13.36 28.14 -16.81
N LEU A 117 12.43 27.62 -16.01
CA LEU A 117 11.25 26.91 -16.55
C LEU A 117 10.26 27.91 -17.14
N ARG A 118 9.79 27.61 -18.35
CA ARG A 118 8.87 28.48 -19.10
C ARG A 118 7.42 28.04 -18.96
N MET A 119 7.20 26.72 -18.91
CA MET A 119 5.85 26.18 -18.81
C MET A 119 5.27 26.35 -17.40
N PRO A 120 3.95 26.57 -17.25
CA PRO A 120 3.30 26.62 -15.95
C PRO A 120 3.50 25.31 -15.19
N PHE A 121 3.77 25.42 -13.89
CA PHE A 121 3.89 24.24 -13.03
C PHE A 121 3.36 24.48 -11.61
N PHE A 122 2.92 23.40 -10.99
CA PHE A 122 2.71 23.34 -9.55
C PHE A 122 3.91 22.62 -8.93
N LEU A 123 4.62 23.27 -8.02
CA LEU A 123 5.68 22.66 -7.23
C LEU A 123 5.19 22.47 -5.80
N THR A 124 5.18 21.23 -5.31
CA THR A 124 5.17 20.95 -3.87
C THR A 124 6.53 20.45 -3.43
N GLN A 125 7.10 21.10 -2.41
CA GLN A 125 8.40 20.72 -1.87
C GLN A 125 8.46 21.07 -0.39
N SER A 126 8.68 20.05 0.43
CA SER A 126 8.92 20.25 1.85
C SER A 126 10.23 21.02 2.09
N GLN A 127 10.18 21.98 3.03
CA GLN A 127 11.35 22.70 3.53
C GLN A 127 12.28 21.79 4.33
N TYR A 128 11.73 20.77 4.98
CA TYR A 128 12.47 19.69 5.64
C TYR A 128 12.31 18.40 4.82
N ASP A 129 12.81 18.40 3.58
CA ASP A 129 12.68 17.24 2.71
C ASP A 129 13.30 16.00 3.36
N LEU A 130 12.45 15.00 3.63
CA LEU A 130 12.82 13.83 4.42
C LEU A 130 13.94 13.04 3.73
N PHE A 131 13.85 12.86 2.42
CA PHE A 131 14.85 12.12 1.66
C PHE A 131 16.19 12.86 1.63
N GLY A 132 16.18 14.15 1.29
CA GLY A 132 17.36 14.99 1.25
C GLY A 132 18.08 15.06 2.59
N ILE A 133 17.34 15.18 3.69
CA ILE A 133 17.91 15.16 5.05
C ILE A 133 18.42 13.77 5.38
N SER A 134 17.66 12.71 5.14
CA SER A 134 18.06 11.33 5.47
C SER A 134 19.35 10.93 4.77
N MET A 135 19.43 11.17 3.45
CA MET A 135 20.62 10.85 2.67
C MET A 135 21.85 11.63 3.16
N ASN A 136 21.68 12.91 3.51
CA ASN A 136 22.80 13.73 3.97
C ASN A 136 23.24 13.41 5.41
N VAL A 137 22.31 13.03 6.28
CA VAL A 137 22.59 12.75 7.69
C VAL A 137 23.06 11.30 7.89
N PHE A 138 22.36 10.34 7.31
CA PHE A 138 22.55 8.90 7.57
C PHE A 138 23.25 8.16 6.42
N GLY A 139 23.35 8.76 5.23
CA GLY A 139 23.91 8.11 4.04
C GLY A 139 23.01 7.08 3.37
N HIS A 140 21.79 6.94 3.86
CA HIS A 140 20.75 6.11 3.28
C HIS A 140 19.38 6.71 3.61
N PHE A 141 18.35 6.30 2.87
CA PHE A 141 17.00 6.78 3.11
C PHE A 141 16.41 6.14 4.36
N GLN A 142 15.97 6.96 5.32
CA GLN A 142 15.44 6.50 6.61
C GLN A 142 14.09 7.18 6.91
N PRO A 143 12.98 6.65 6.36
CA PRO A 143 11.65 7.30 6.39
C PRO A 143 11.02 7.47 7.78
N SER A 144 11.59 6.85 8.81
CA SER A 144 11.06 6.90 10.19
C SER A 144 12.10 7.40 11.20
N ALA A 145 13.16 8.06 10.74
CA ALA A 145 14.19 8.58 11.62
C ALA A 145 13.65 9.68 12.55
N GLN A 146 13.78 9.49 13.85
CA GLN A 146 13.69 10.58 14.81
C GLN A 146 15.05 11.29 14.88
N LEU A 147 15.10 12.54 14.42
CA LEU A 147 16.33 13.31 14.41
C LEU A 147 16.70 13.72 15.84
N ASN A 148 17.94 13.45 16.26
CA ASN A 148 18.48 14.00 17.50
C ASN A 148 18.73 15.53 17.37
N VAL A 149 19.12 16.18 18.45
CA VAL A 149 19.29 17.65 18.49
C VAL A 149 20.27 18.16 17.43
N ASP A 150 21.39 17.48 17.20
CA ASP A 150 22.37 17.92 16.20
C ASP A 150 21.87 17.68 14.77
N GLU A 151 21.10 16.62 14.55
CA GLU A 151 20.46 16.33 13.27
C GLU A 151 19.32 17.30 12.97
N GLN A 152 18.56 17.73 13.98
CA GLN A 152 17.57 18.80 13.84
C GLN A 152 18.24 20.14 13.50
N ARG A 153 19.43 20.43 14.05
CA ARG A 153 20.23 21.61 13.61
C ARG A 153 20.64 21.48 12.14
N TYR A 154 21.02 20.28 11.70
CA TYR A 154 21.28 20.05 10.27
C TYR A 154 20.01 20.23 9.42
N ALA A 155 18.87 19.73 9.87
CA ALA A 155 17.58 19.92 9.19
C ALA A 155 17.21 21.42 9.10
N GLU A 156 17.52 22.22 10.12
CA GLU A 156 17.35 23.68 10.07
C GLU A 156 18.30 24.34 9.07
N HIS A 157 19.56 23.88 9.01
CA HIS A 157 20.48 24.30 7.96
C HIS A 157 19.98 23.91 6.55
N TYR A 158 19.41 22.72 6.40
CA TYR A 158 18.79 22.25 5.17
C TYR A 158 17.67 23.18 4.75
N ARG A 159 16.73 23.47 5.65
CA ARG A 159 15.62 24.40 5.41
C ARG A 159 16.08 25.80 5.03
N THR A 160 16.98 26.39 5.80
CA THR A 160 17.45 27.76 5.55
C THR A 160 18.21 27.87 4.22
N THR A 161 18.85 26.79 3.78
CA THR A 161 19.45 26.69 2.45
C THR A 161 18.36 26.51 1.38
N PHE A 162 17.42 25.61 1.61
CA PHE A 162 16.31 25.31 0.71
C PHE A 162 15.51 26.56 0.32
N VAL A 163 15.12 27.36 1.32
CA VAL A 163 14.30 28.56 1.13
C VAL A 163 14.95 29.59 0.21
N LYS A 164 16.29 29.59 0.07
CA LYS A 164 17.02 30.48 -0.86
C LYS A 164 16.87 30.07 -2.32
N TYR A 165 16.54 28.81 -2.58
CA TYR A 165 16.37 28.24 -3.92
C TYR A 165 14.91 28.16 -4.36
N LEU A 166 13.96 28.47 -3.48
CA LEU A 166 12.56 28.59 -3.85
C LEU A 166 12.35 29.85 -4.70
N PRO A 167 11.88 29.72 -5.95
CA PRO A 167 11.55 30.89 -6.76
C PRO A 167 10.29 31.56 -6.23
N THR A 168 10.24 32.89 -6.32
CA THR A 168 8.98 33.63 -6.23
C THR A 168 8.28 33.53 -7.59
N PRO A 169 7.07 32.96 -7.68
CA PRO A 169 6.36 32.87 -8.96
C PRO A 169 6.09 34.27 -9.53
N MET A 170 6.35 34.45 -10.82
CA MET A 170 5.99 35.68 -11.53
C MET A 170 4.48 35.77 -11.68
N LEU A 171 3.91 36.95 -11.46
CA LEU A 171 2.48 37.19 -11.63
C LEU A 171 2.05 36.87 -13.06
N GLY A 172 1.01 36.04 -13.22
CA GLY A 172 0.52 35.63 -14.54
C GLY A 172 1.27 34.44 -15.17
N SER A 173 2.25 33.86 -14.48
CA SER A 173 3.00 32.69 -14.97
C SER A 173 2.19 31.39 -15.00
N GLY A 174 1.11 31.32 -14.22
CA GLY A 174 0.38 30.08 -14.00
C GLY A 174 1.10 29.10 -13.07
N THR A 175 2.19 29.54 -12.44
CA THR A 175 3.00 28.70 -11.54
C THR A 175 2.55 28.86 -10.09
N THR A 176 2.30 27.74 -9.41
CA THR A 176 2.10 27.71 -7.97
C THR A 176 3.26 27.03 -7.27
N ILE A 177 3.81 27.70 -6.26
CA ILE A 177 4.82 27.14 -5.35
C ILE A 177 4.15 26.88 -4.01
N TYR A 178 4.12 25.62 -3.61
CA TYR A 178 3.61 25.12 -2.33
C TYR A 178 4.76 24.52 -1.52
N SER A 179 5.03 25.04 -0.33
CA SER A 179 6.17 24.59 0.46
C SER A 179 5.90 24.60 1.97
N SER A 180 5.55 23.42 2.48
CA SER A 180 5.33 23.19 3.91
C SER A 180 6.64 23.07 4.67
N ALA A 181 6.62 23.43 5.94
CA ALA A 181 7.68 23.17 6.90
C ALA A 181 7.45 21.82 7.62
N CYS A 182 6.91 20.82 6.91
CA CYS A 182 6.67 19.47 7.40
C CYS A 182 7.84 18.54 7.04
N TYR A 183 8.26 17.60 7.88
CA TYR A 183 9.31 16.63 7.57
C TYR A 183 8.76 15.48 6.70
N THR A 184 8.76 15.65 5.39
CA THR A 184 8.15 14.71 4.44
C THR A 184 8.90 14.66 3.11
N HIS A 185 8.59 13.66 2.29
CA HIS A 185 9.08 13.51 0.92
C HIS A 185 8.03 12.76 0.10
N CYS A 186 7.84 13.08 -1.18
CA CYS A 186 6.76 12.54 -1.99
C CYS A 186 5.37 12.72 -1.38
N THR A 187 5.02 13.98 -1.16
CA THR A 187 3.78 14.32 -0.44
C THR A 187 2.53 13.94 -1.22
N MET A 188 2.52 14.11 -2.54
CA MET A 188 1.33 13.87 -3.37
C MET A 188 1.03 12.39 -3.58
N THR A 189 2.04 11.53 -3.41
CA THR A 189 1.86 10.06 -3.45
C THR A 189 1.72 9.46 -2.06
N SER A 190 1.57 10.29 -1.03
CA SER A 190 1.35 9.88 0.35
C SER A 190 0.08 10.50 0.92
N ASN A 191 -0.33 10.08 2.11
CA ASN A 191 -1.59 10.52 2.73
C ASN A 191 -1.54 11.98 3.18
N GLU A 192 -0.33 12.46 3.42
CA GLU A 192 0.00 13.84 3.72
C GLU A 192 -0.59 14.78 2.65
N PHE A 193 -0.81 14.32 1.42
CA PHE A 193 -1.54 15.07 0.40
C PHE A 193 -2.88 15.65 0.89
N PHE A 194 -3.62 14.89 1.70
CA PHE A 194 -4.96 15.26 2.17
C PHE A 194 -4.95 16.12 3.44
N SER A 195 -3.89 16.04 4.24
CA SER A 195 -3.82 16.68 5.57
C SER A 195 -2.77 17.77 5.67
N MET A 196 -1.80 17.80 4.76
CA MET A 196 -0.72 18.78 4.75
C MET A 196 -1.27 20.17 4.49
N ARG A 197 -0.78 21.10 5.29
CA ARG A 197 -1.01 22.53 5.13
C ARG A 197 0.32 23.26 4.99
N ALA A 198 0.25 24.40 4.33
CA ALA A 198 1.29 25.40 4.32
C ALA A 198 0.58 26.75 4.30
N ASP A 199 0.96 27.66 5.19
CA ASP A 199 0.33 28.97 5.37
C ASP A 199 -1.21 28.87 5.48
N GLY A 200 -1.69 27.83 6.17
CA GLY A 200 -3.10 27.50 6.39
C GLY A 200 -3.82 26.84 5.22
N VAL A 201 -3.22 26.77 4.03
CA VAL A 201 -3.84 26.21 2.82
C VAL A 201 -3.53 24.73 2.70
N ALA A 202 -4.56 23.89 2.56
CA ALA A 202 -4.36 22.46 2.34
C ALA A 202 -3.78 22.18 0.95
N LEU A 203 -2.86 21.21 0.86
CA LEU A 203 -2.19 20.88 -0.41
C LEU A 203 -3.20 20.44 -1.48
N LEU A 204 -4.18 19.61 -1.11
CA LEU A 204 -5.29 19.22 -2.00
C LEU A 204 -6.04 20.44 -2.56
N ASP A 205 -6.36 21.42 -1.71
CA ASP A 205 -7.11 22.60 -2.13
C ASP A 205 -6.27 23.49 -3.03
N ALA A 206 -4.97 23.63 -2.75
CA ALA A 206 -4.03 24.35 -3.61
C ALA A 206 -3.92 23.70 -5.01
N VAL A 207 -3.81 22.37 -5.08
CA VAL A 207 -3.75 21.64 -6.36
C VAL A 207 -5.07 21.74 -7.11
N ARG A 208 -6.21 21.58 -6.43
CA ARG A 208 -7.54 21.75 -7.04
C ARG A 208 -7.70 23.15 -7.63
N HIS A 209 -7.41 24.18 -6.84
CA HIS A 209 -7.47 25.57 -7.27
C HIS A 209 -6.60 25.82 -8.50
N TRP A 210 -5.36 25.33 -8.49
CA TRP A 210 -4.45 25.45 -9.62
C TRP A 210 -4.98 24.77 -10.89
N LEU A 211 -5.48 23.54 -10.78
CA LEU A 211 -6.03 22.80 -11.92
C LEU A 211 -7.29 23.44 -12.49
N SER A 212 -8.16 23.99 -11.64
CA SER A 212 -9.44 24.60 -12.03
C SER A 212 -9.35 26.08 -12.37
N ALA A 213 -8.18 26.70 -12.24
CA ALA A 213 -8.02 28.14 -12.43
C ALA A 213 -8.39 28.57 -13.85
N SER A 214 -9.20 29.62 -13.95
CA SER A 214 -9.71 30.15 -15.23
C SER A 214 -8.67 30.93 -16.04
N SER A 215 -7.50 31.22 -15.46
CA SER A 215 -6.40 31.94 -16.11
C SER A 215 -5.07 31.63 -15.43
N ALA A 216 -3.96 31.86 -16.14
CA ALA A 216 -2.61 31.76 -15.57
C ALA A 216 -2.41 32.73 -14.39
N GLN A 217 -3.05 33.89 -14.42
CA GLN A 217 -3.09 34.83 -13.31
C GLN A 217 -3.72 34.20 -12.06
N ALA A 218 -4.89 33.57 -12.20
CA ALA A 218 -5.59 32.91 -11.08
C ALA A 218 -4.87 31.65 -10.58
N ALA A 219 -4.12 30.97 -11.47
CA ALA A 219 -3.32 29.79 -11.13
C ALA A 219 -1.96 30.15 -10.51
N THR A 220 -1.55 31.42 -10.51
CA THR A 220 -0.26 31.82 -9.92
C THR A 220 -0.40 31.89 -8.40
N GLY A 221 0.46 31.19 -7.66
CA GLY A 221 0.35 31.09 -6.19
C GLY A 221 1.70 30.93 -5.49
N TRP A 222 1.83 31.51 -4.29
CA TRP A 222 2.99 31.32 -3.43
C TRP A 222 2.55 31.02 -2.00
N ILE A 223 2.56 29.73 -1.64
CA ILE A 223 2.05 29.20 -0.39
C ILE A 223 3.23 28.55 0.34
N ARG A 224 3.71 29.17 1.42
CA ARG A 224 4.90 28.68 2.13
C ARG A 224 4.84 28.95 3.62
N ASP A 225 5.18 27.93 4.40
CA ASP A 225 5.31 28.08 5.85
C ASP A 225 6.46 29.01 6.26
N ARG A 226 6.17 29.85 7.25
CA ARG A 226 7.09 30.79 7.89
C ARG A 226 7.32 30.49 9.37
N CYS A 227 6.78 29.39 9.87
CA CYS A 227 6.96 28.97 11.27
C CYS A 227 8.43 28.64 11.57
N THR A 228 8.83 28.71 12.83
CA THR A 228 10.20 28.42 13.28
C THR A 228 10.28 27.04 13.94
N GLY A 229 11.44 26.39 13.81
CA GLY A 229 11.72 25.08 14.40
C GLY A 229 11.45 23.91 13.46
N PHE A 230 12.18 22.81 13.71
CA PHE A 230 12.08 21.58 12.94
C PHE A 230 10.64 21.06 12.88
N ASP A 231 10.19 20.71 11.68
CA ASP A 231 8.87 20.12 11.43
C ASP A 231 7.69 20.97 11.95
N CYS A 232 7.85 22.29 12.03
CA CYS A 232 6.84 23.17 12.62
C CYS A 232 5.51 23.22 11.84
N GLY A 233 5.49 22.81 10.57
CA GLY A 233 4.31 22.72 9.73
C GLY A 233 3.38 21.55 10.09
N SER A 234 3.91 20.49 10.73
CA SER A 234 3.11 19.32 11.15
C SER A 234 1.95 19.67 12.10
N ASN A 235 2.07 20.80 12.82
CA ASN A 235 1.09 21.27 13.79
C ASN A 235 0.12 22.32 13.22
N GLU A 236 0.21 22.68 11.94
CA GLU A 236 -0.59 23.77 11.36
C GLU A 236 -2.08 23.44 11.29
N ALA A 237 -2.45 22.15 11.19
CA ALA A 237 -3.84 21.70 11.27
C ALA A 237 -4.55 22.05 12.61
N GLN A 238 -3.79 22.48 13.63
CA GLN A 238 -4.29 22.86 14.96
C GLN A 238 -4.18 24.37 15.25
N ARG A 239 -3.66 25.18 14.30
CA ARG A 239 -3.50 26.63 14.49
C ARG A 239 -4.74 27.38 13.99
N PRO A 240 -5.26 28.38 14.74
CA PRO A 240 -6.29 29.27 14.22
C PRO A 240 -5.79 29.97 12.95
N LEU A 241 -6.63 30.06 11.93
CA LEU A 241 -6.35 30.76 10.67
C LEU A 241 -5.92 32.21 10.98
N VAL A 242 -4.67 32.56 10.67
CA VAL A 242 -4.24 33.95 10.62
C VAL A 242 -4.81 34.53 9.33
N THR A 243 -5.90 35.28 9.43
CA THR A 243 -6.47 36.05 8.32
C THR A 243 -5.49 37.15 7.94
N GLY A 244 -4.69 36.88 6.91
CA GLY A 244 -3.67 37.80 6.40
C GLY A 244 -3.60 37.82 4.88
N LEU A 245 -4.72 37.64 4.19
CA LEU A 245 -4.92 38.02 2.79
C LEU A 245 -6.36 38.51 2.64
N SER A 246 -6.52 39.81 2.38
CA SER A 246 -7.83 40.43 2.10
C SER A 246 -8.43 39.91 0.79
N PRO A 247 -9.70 39.49 0.79
CA PRO A 247 -10.55 39.50 -0.39
C PRO A 247 -11.71 40.49 -0.17
N SER A 248 -11.95 41.34 -1.18
CA SER A 248 -13.11 42.21 -1.26
C SER A 248 -14.43 41.42 -1.19
N GLU A 249 -15.33 41.96 -0.37
CA GLU A 249 -16.73 41.65 -0.04
C GLU A 249 -17.59 40.78 -0.98
N GLY A 250 -18.29 39.83 -0.36
CA GLY A 250 -19.51 39.15 -0.85
C GLY A 250 -20.16 38.39 0.31
N PRO A 251 -21.50 38.39 0.48
CA PRO A 251 -22.14 38.21 1.78
C PRO A 251 -22.25 36.75 2.25
N ALA A 252 -22.25 36.63 3.58
CA ALA A 252 -22.30 35.40 4.36
C ALA A 252 -23.53 34.52 4.06
N VAL A 253 -23.27 33.21 3.90
CA VAL A 253 -24.28 32.17 4.12
C VAL A 253 -24.02 31.62 5.52
N ALA A 254 -25.00 31.83 6.40
CA ALA A 254 -24.99 31.32 7.76
C ALA A 254 -25.33 29.83 7.77
N GLU A 255 -24.51 29.02 8.42
CA GLU A 255 -24.87 27.69 8.92
C GLU A 255 -24.08 27.36 10.21
N PRO A 256 -24.58 26.43 11.03
CA PRO A 256 -24.90 26.72 12.42
C PRO A 256 -23.78 26.48 13.42
N SER A 257 -24.00 27.10 14.58
CA SER A 257 -23.30 26.98 15.85
C SER A 257 -22.73 25.60 16.18
N THR A 258 -21.40 25.59 16.35
CA THR A 258 -20.65 24.94 17.43
C THR A 258 -21.12 23.54 17.87
N VAL A 259 -20.49 22.51 17.30
CA VAL A 259 -20.20 21.29 18.06
C VAL A 259 -18.70 21.28 18.34
N ASN A 260 -18.35 21.47 19.61
CA ASN A 260 -17.01 21.19 20.11
C ASN A 260 -16.70 19.70 19.85
N THR A 261 -15.80 19.39 18.93
CA THR A 261 -15.09 18.11 18.95
C THR A 261 -13.74 18.29 19.66
N PRO A 262 -13.54 17.65 20.81
CA PRO A 262 -12.22 17.55 21.42
C PRO A 262 -11.31 16.71 20.52
N THR A 263 -10.13 17.21 20.21
CA THR A 263 -9.01 16.42 19.69
C THR A 263 -8.58 15.42 20.77
N SER A 264 -9.13 14.21 20.76
CA SER A 264 -8.58 13.12 21.56
C SER A 264 -7.33 12.58 20.84
N PRO A 265 -6.18 12.43 21.53
CA PRO A 265 -5.05 11.69 20.97
C PRO A 265 -5.55 10.29 20.60
N SER A 266 -5.09 9.73 19.47
CA SER A 266 -5.56 8.41 19.04
C SER A 266 -5.47 7.42 20.20
N ASN A 267 -6.58 6.77 20.52
CA ASN A 267 -6.77 5.90 21.67
C ASN A 267 -6.11 4.51 21.51
N TRP A 268 -5.04 4.43 20.73
CA TRP A 268 -4.25 3.22 20.56
C TRP A 268 -3.31 3.02 21.75
N GLN A 269 -3.33 1.81 22.30
CA GLN A 269 -2.49 1.41 23.43
C GLN A 269 -1.70 0.15 23.06
N PRO A 270 -0.39 0.11 23.33
CA PRO A 270 0.38 -1.13 23.22
C PRO A 270 -0.03 -2.13 24.31
N ARG A 271 -0.22 -3.38 23.93
CA ARG A 271 -0.48 -4.51 24.83
C ARG A 271 0.55 -5.59 24.58
N PHE A 272 1.66 -5.53 25.30
CA PHE A 272 2.67 -6.60 25.31
C PHE A 272 2.20 -7.73 26.22
N LEU A 273 2.35 -8.95 25.74
CA LEU A 273 1.86 -10.18 26.39
C LEU A 273 2.87 -10.74 27.39
N GLU A 274 3.60 -9.86 28.10
CA GLU A 274 4.64 -10.23 29.07
C GLU A 274 4.11 -11.11 30.22
N GLU A 275 2.82 -10.98 30.56
CA GLU A 275 2.13 -11.81 31.55
C GLU A 275 1.80 -13.23 31.05
N TYR A 276 2.01 -13.51 29.76
CA TYR A 276 1.74 -14.79 29.11
C TYR A 276 3.06 -15.37 28.57
N PRO A 277 3.82 -16.13 29.37
CA PRO A 277 5.22 -16.48 29.08
C PRO A 277 5.43 -17.34 27.82
N LEU A 278 4.37 -17.94 27.28
CA LEU A 278 4.42 -18.73 26.03
C LEU A 278 4.09 -17.88 24.79
N ALA A 279 3.55 -16.67 24.95
CA ALA A 279 3.22 -15.75 23.87
C ALA A 279 4.44 -14.91 23.49
N ILE A 280 5.39 -15.56 22.83
CA ILE A 280 6.69 -15.00 22.47
C ILE A 280 6.92 -15.04 20.96
N CYS A 281 7.75 -14.13 20.47
CA CYS A 281 8.22 -14.06 19.09
C CYS A 281 9.28 -15.13 18.82
N ASN A 282 9.75 -15.24 17.56
CA ASN A 282 10.76 -16.22 17.19
C ASN A 282 12.05 -16.15 18.02
N ASP A 283 12.48 -14.94 18.39
CA ASP A 283 13.68 -14.68 19.21
C ASP A 283 13.45 -14.79 20.73
N GLY A 284 12.21 -15.08 21.15
CA GLY A 284 11.80 -15.17 22.55
C GLY A 284 11.38 -13.86 23.21
N SER A 285 11.38 -12.74 22.48
CA SER A 285 10.81 -11.47 22.96
C SER A 285 9.27 -11.57 23.12
N PRO A 286 8.64 -10.82 24.03
CA PRO A 286 7.20 -10.92 24.27
C PRO A 286 6.38 -10.40 23.08
N ALA A 287 5.46 -11.22 22.57
CA ALA A 287 4.56 -10.79 21.51
C ALA A 287 3.63 -9.66 21.97
N ALA A 288 3.03 -8.94 21.03
CA ALA A 288 2.17 -7.81 21.35
C ALA A 288 1.02 -7.65 20.36
N TYR A 289 -0.05 -7.03 20.82
CA TYR A 289 -1.08 -6.44 19.97
C TYR A 289 -1.27 -4.98 20.33
N TYR A 290 -1.81 -4.21 19.39
CA TYR A 290 -2.16 -2.82 19.60
C TYR A 290 -3.67 -2.68 19.70
N TYR A 291 -4.12 -1.98 20.73
CA TYR A 291 -5.51 -1.92 21.08
C TYR A 291 -6.07 -0.51 20.93
N ARG A 292 -7.07 -0.35 20.07
CA ARG A 292 -7.90 0.84 19.99
C ARG A 292 -9.18 0.60 20.77
N GLN A 293 -9.46 1.44 21.75
CA GLN A 293 -10.73 1.37 22.46
C GLN A 293 -11.89 1.80 21.55
N GLY A 294 -13.03 1.11 21.59
CA GLY A 294 -14.25 1.53 20.92
C GLY A 294 -15.02 2.58 21.73
N SER A 295 -16.20 2.95 21.26
CA SER A 295 -17.12 3.79 22.03
C SER A 295 -17.58 3.06 23.30
N PRO A 296 -17.86 3.73 24.43
CA PRO A 296 -18.10 3.06 25.72
C PRO A 296 -19.27 2.07 25.73
N GLN A 297 -20.24 2.21 24.81
CA GLN A 297 -21.41 1.34 24.70
C GLN A 297 -21.27 0.27 23.62
N THR A 298 -20.17 0.27 22.86
CA THR A 298 -20.00 -0.74 21.80
C THR A 298 -19.82 -2.12 22.41
N ARG A 299 -20.37 -3.11 21.72
CA ARG A 299 -20.27 -4.53 22.06
C ARG A 299 -19.64 -5.30 20.89
N GLN A 300 -18.79 -4.62 20.14
CA GLN A 300 -18.25 -5.08 18.87
C GLN A 300 -16.73 -4.94 18.87
N TRP A 301 -16.04 -6.04 18.56
CA TRP A 301 -14.58 -6.13 18.51
C TRP A 301 -14.13 -6.57 17.12
N LEU A 302 -13.14 -5.88 16.56
CA LEU A 302 -12.35 -6.34 15.43
C LEU A 302 -11.01 -6.85 15.96
N VAL A 303 -10.73 -8.14 15.80
CA VAL A 303 -9.41 -8.72 16.07
C VAL A 303 -8.77 -9.04 14.72
N PHE A 304 -7.75 -8.27 14.37
CA PHE A 304 -7.10 -8.32 13.06
C PHE A 304 -5.65 -8.81 13.17
N LEU A 305 -5.30 -9.83 12.38
CA LEU A 305 -3.97 -10.39 12.28
C LEU A 305 -3.14 -9.73 11.17
N GLU A 306 -1.98 -9.20 11.54
CA GLU A 306 -1.01 -8.64 10.61
C GLU A 306 -0.50 -9.70 9.61
N GLY A 307 -0.39 -9.30 8.33
CA GLY A 307 0.17 -10.12 7.27
C GLY A 307 1.64 -9.80 7.02
N ALA A 308 2.50 -10.82 6.97
CA ALA A 308 3.91 -10.67 6.57
C ALA A 308 4.52 -11.97 5.98
N GLY A 309 3.68 -12.83 5.40
CA GLY A 309 4.09 -14.15 4.91
C GLY A 309 4.52 -15.08 6.05
N TRP A 310 5.36 -16.06 5.72
CA TRP A 310 5.91 -17.02 6.69
C TRP A 310 7.25 -17.59 6.23
N CYS A 311 7.89 -18.47 7.02
CA CYS A 311 8.99 -19.31 6.57
C CYS A 311 8.70 -20.79 6.87
N TRP A 312 9.32 -21.72 6.13
CA TRP A 312 8.99 -23.15 6.14
C TRP A 312 10.20 -24.07 6.25
N ASP A 313 11.41 -23.51 6.23
CA ASP A 313 12.68 -24.21 6.44
C ASP A 313 13.76 -23.22 6.94
N ALA A 314 14.93 -23.75 7.32
CA ALA A 314 16.02 -22.91 7.81
C ALA A 314 16.45 -21.83 6.79
N LYS A 315 16.44 -22.14 5.48
CA LYS A 315 16.85 -21.21 4.43
C LYS A 315 15.88 -20.03 4.29
N SER A 316 14.59 -20.31 4.23
CA SER A 316 13.52 -19.30 4.13
C SER A 316 13.40 -18.47 5.40
N CYS A 317 13.67 -19.05 6.58
CA CYS A 317 13.71 -18.28 7.83
C CYS A 317 14.97 -17.38 7.90
N ASN A 318 16.04 -17.70 7.17
CA ASN A 318 17.29 -16.92 7.12
C ASN A 318 17.30 -15.71 6.19
N ILE A 319 16.13 -15.29 5.74
CA ILE A 319 16.05 -14.07 4.93
C ILE A 319 16.03 -12.87 5.89
N PRO A 320 16.85 -11.81 5.70
CA PRO A 320 17.00 -10.72 6.67
C PRO A 320 15.70 -10.09 7.15
N TRP A 321 14.71 -9.93 6.26
CA TRP A 321 13.42 -9.37 6.61
C TRP A 321 12.58 -10.30 7.52
N LYS A 322 12.75 -11.63 7.40
CA LYS A 322 12.13 -12.62 8.30
C LYS A 322 12.69 -12.55 9.71
N ILE A 323 14.01 -12.39 9.82
CA ILE A 323 14.67 -12.22 11.11
C ILE A 323 14.15 -10.95 11.81
N ARG A 324 14.04 -9.82 11.08
CA ARG A 324 13.47 -8.58 11.62
C ARG A 324 12.00 -8.71 12.03
N LEU A 325 11.21 -9.46 11.27
CA LEU A 325 9.84 -9.75 11.67
C LEU A 325 9.76 -10.70 12.86
N GLY A 326 10.75 -11.55 13.10
CA GLY A 326 10.75 -12.56 14.16
C GLY A 326 10.94 -12.03 15.59
N THR A 327 10.87 -10.71 15.79
CA THR A 327 11.15 -10.05 17.07
C THR A 327 10.18 -8.90 17.32
N SER A 328 9.85 -8.65 18.59
CA SER A 328 9.09 -7.49 19.03
C SER A 328 9.99 -6.36 19.56
N ILE A 329 11.31 -6.45 19.45
CA ILE A 329 12.24 -5.48 20.09
C ILE A 329 11.97 -4.06 19.59
N GLU A 330 11.70 -3.90 18.30
CA GLU A 330 11.43 -2.60 17.67
C GLU A 330 9.94 -2.21 17.68
N PHE A 331 9.08 -2.98 18.33
CA PHE A 331 7.66 -2.64 18.41
C PHE A 331 7.47 -1.40 19.30
N PRO A 332 6.73 -0.38 18.83
CA PRO A 332 6.28 0.72 19.68
C PRO A 332 5.70 0.27 21.03
N ARG A 333 6.30 0.74 22.13
CA ARG A 333 5.94 0.40 23.52
C ARG A 333 5.15 1.49 24.26
N THR A 334 5.05 2.70 23.70
CA THR A 334 4.31 3.81 24.32
C THR A 334 3.05 4.13 23.51
N PRO A 335 1.96 4.62 24.15
CA PRO A 335 0.77 5.06 23.43
C PRO A 335 1.07 6.06 22.30
N THR A 336 1.97 7.03 22.54
CA THR A 336 2.37 8.01 21.53
C THR A 336 3.07 7.38 20.32
N ALA A 337 3.97 6.41 20.56
CA ALA A 337 4.66 5.74 19.46
C ALA A 337 3.71 4.83 18.66
N VAL A 338 2.78 4.14 19.34
CA VAL A 338 1.74 3.34 18.68
C VAL A 338 0.79 4.24 17.90
N ALA A 339 0.39 5.40 18.43
CA ALA A 339 -0.41 6.38 17.72
C ALA A 339 0.25 6.83 16.42
N SER A 340 1.56 7.11 16.46
CA SER A 340 2.35 7.47 15.28
C SER A 340 2.48 6.32 14.28
N TRP A 341 2.56 5.07 14.74
CA TRP A 341 2.55 3.92 13.85
C TRP A 341 1.16 3.71 13.23
N ALA A 342 0.10 3.86 14.04
CA ALA A 342 -1.28 3.63 13.65
C ALA A 342 -1.81 4.68 12.68
N SER A 343 -1.22 5.89 12.65
CA SER A 343 -1.51 6.90 11.63
C SER A 343 -1.17 6.43 10.22
N GLY A 344 -0.37 5.37 10.07
CA GLY A 344 -0.07 4.68 8.81
C GLY A 344 -1.12 3.64 8.39
N LEU A 345 -2.02 3.21 9.28
CA LEU A 345 -3.07 2.25 8.95
C LEU A 345 -4.13 2.86 8.02
N ARG A 346 -4.73 2.03 7.15
CA ARG A 346 -5.71 2.44 6.14
C ARG A 346 -6.94 1.53 6.16
N GLY A 347 -7.88 1.79 5.25
CA GLY A 347 -9.05 0.94 5.03
C GLY A 347 -9.92 0.84 6.29
N VAL A 348 -10.14 -0.38 6.77
CA VAL A 348 -10.99 -0.71 7.92
C VAL A 348 -10.51 -0.05 9.23
N PHE A 349 -9.25 0.37 9.32
CA PHE A 349 -8.70 1.03 10.50
C PHE A 349 -8.88 2.54 10.53
N ASP A 350 -9.35 3.15 9.43
CA ASP A 350 -9.63 4.57 9.35
C ASP A 350 -10.53 4.99 10.52
N SER A 351 -10.13 6.04 11.25
CA SER A 351 -10.89 6.57 12.39
C SER A 351 -11.92 7.62 11.96
N THR A 352 -11.94 8.01 10.69
CA THR A 352 -12.98 8.88 10.13
C THR A 352 -14.30 8.13 9.98
N GLY A 353 -15.39 8.87 9.75
CA GLY A 353 -16.72 8.32 9.46
C GLY A 353 -16.83 7.36 8.27
N ARG A 354 -15.72 7.13 7.54
CA ARG A 354 -15.72 6.31 6.33
C ARG A 354 -15.62 4.81 6.60
N SER A 355 -14.95 4.39 7.69
CA SER A 355 -14.84 2.99 8.08
C SER A 355 -16.06 2.57 8.91
N PRO A 356 -16.65 1.38 8.67
CA PRO A 356 -17.72 0.84 9.52
C PRO A 356 -17.25 0.53 10.95
N PHE A 357 -15.94 0.48 11.21
CA PHE A 357 -15.35 0.08 12.48
C PHE A 357 -14.81 1.24 13.32
N LYS A 358 -15.14 2.49 12.97
CA LYS A 358 -14.64 3.67 13.68
C LYS A 358 -14.96 3.62 15.19
N ASP A 359 -16.11 3.05 15.55
CA ASP A 359 -16.62 2.99 16.93
C ASP A 359 -16.36 1.63 17.61
N TRP A 360 -15.74 0.67 16.92
CA TRP A 360 -15.48 -0.68 17.44
C TRP A 360 -14.22 -0.71 18.31
N HIS A 361 -14.15 -1.66 19.23
CA HIS A 361 -12.88 -2.07 19.81
C HIS A 361 -12.02 -2.71 18.71
N ILE A 362 -10.75 -2.33 18.57
CA ILE A 362 -9.85 -2.95 17.59
C ILE A 362 -8.61 -3.49 18.28
N ALA A 363 -8.32 -4.77 18.08
CA ALA A 363 -7.06 -5.40 18.44
C ALA A 363 -6.29 -5.73 17.15
N TYR A 364 -5.23 -4.99 16.87
CA TYR A 364 -4.31 -5.27 15.78
C TYR A 364 -3.16 -6.13 16.30
N VAL A 365 -3.20 -7.43 16.01
CA VAL A 365 -2.20 -8.40 16.48
C VAL A 365 -0.98 -8.32 15.57
N ARG A 366 0.13 -7.87 16.13
CA ARG A 366 1.40 -7.76 15.38
C ARG A 366 1.96 -9.15 15.11
N THR A 367 2.49 -9.35 13.91
CA THR A 367 3.14 -10.62 13.57
C THR A 367 4.58 -10.59 14.03
N CYS A 368 4.99 -11.62 14.79
CA CYS A 368 6.40 -11.81 15.13
C CYS A 368 6.88 -13.26 15.21
N SER A 369 6.06 -14.18 14.72
CA SER A 369 6.26 -15.62 14.83
C SER A 369 6.58 -16.28 13.48
N ASN A 370 6.50 -15.54 12.36
CA ASN A 370 6.78 -16.03 11.01
C ASN A 370 6.06 -17.34 10.63
N ASP A 371 4.92 -17.63 11.26
CA ASP A 371 4.25 -18.93 11.22
C ASP A 371 2.75 -18.83 10.87
N ALA A 372 2.34 -17.68 10.32
CA ALA A 372 0.93 -17.38 10.03
C ALA A 372 0.00 -17.57 11.25
N PHE A 373 0.52 -17.44 12.47
CA PHE A 373 -0.18 -17.70 13.73
C PHE A 373 -0.57 -19.17 13.97
N LEU A 374 0.07 -20.13 13.28
CA LEU A 374 -0.30 -21.55 13.31
C LEU A 374 0.60 -22.42 14.19
N GLY A 375 1.80 -21.94 14.54
CA GLY A 375 2.81 -22.74 15.21
C GLY A 375 2.59 -22.92 16.72
N ASP A 376 3.02 -24.07 17.24
CA ASP A 376 3.26 -24.29 18.67
C ASP A 376 4.51 -25.18 18.88
N ALA A 377 5.62 -24.75 18.29
CA ALA A 377 6.93 -25.37 18.45
C ALA A 377 7.89 -24.43 19.20
N SER A 378 8.81 -25.03 19.95
CA SER A 378 9.87 -24.31 20.64
C SER A 378 11.11 -25.18 20.73
N PRO A 379 12.30 -24.58 20.66
CA PRO A 379 13.55 -25.31 20.82
C PRO A 379 13.66 -25.84 22.25
N GLN A 380 14.36 -26.97 22.41
CA GLN A 380 14.67 -27.55 23.72
C GLN A 380 15.74 -26.75 24.47
N GLU A 381 16.67 -26.09 23.76
CA GLU A 381 17.68 -25.19 24.34
C GLU A 381 17.86 -23.94 23.46
N VAL A 382 17.63 -22.75 24.03
CA VAL A 382 17.92 -21.47 23.39
C VAL A 382 19.06 -20.80 24.14
N THR A 383 20.28 -20.91 23.62
CA THR A 383 21.40 -20.12 24.15
C THR A 383 21.27 -18.67 23.68
N ALA A 384 21.77 -17.71 24.47
CA ALA A 384 21.73 -16.28 24.11
C ALA A 384 22.38 -16.00 22.72
N ALA A 385 23.37 -16.81 22.33
CA ALA A 385 24.03 -16.73 21.03
C ALA A 385 23.14 -17.14 19.84
N LYS A 386 22.09 -17.95 20.05
CA LYS A 386 21.24 -18.50 18.98
C LYS A 386 19.93 -17.74 18.75
N ARG A 387 19.62 -16.72 19.56
CA ARG A 387 18.35 -15.96 19.46
C ARG A 387 18.14 -15.25 18.12
N HIS A 388 19.21 -15.01 17.37
CA HIS A 388 19.17 -14.32 16.07
C HIS A 388 19.52 -15.24 14.89
N GLU A 389 19.74 -16.54 15.13
CA GLU A 389 20.05 -17.49 14.08
C GLU A 389 18.80 -18.28 13.67
N PRO A 390 18.43 -18.28 12.38
CA PRO A 390 17.27 -18.97 11.84
C PRO A 390 17.49 -20.48 11.76
N GLY A 391 16.48 -21.25 12.16
CA GLY A 391 16.52 -22.72 12.15
C GLY A 391 15.74 -23.33 13.32
N PRO A 392 16.05 -24.58 13.73
CA PRO A 392 15.37 -25.26 14.84
C PRO A 392 15.52 -24.58 16.21
N GLY A 393 16.26 -23.47 16.28
CA GLY A 393 16.40 -22.59 17.44
C GLY A 393 15.35 -21.47 17.54
N TRP A 394 14.39 -21.37 16.59
CA TRP A 394 13.30 -20.39 16.66
C TRP A 394 12.07 -20.93 17.38
N HIS A 395 11.38 -20.04 18.08
CA HIS A 395 10.05 -20.30 18.63
C HIS A 395 8.99 -20.05 17.56
N PHE A 396 8.17 -21.05 17.21
CA PHE A 396 6.97 -20.86 16.38
C PHE A 396 5.76 -20.93 17.31
N ARG A 397 5.34 -19.78 17.84
CA ARG A 397 4.37 -19.68 18.95
C ARG A 397 3.09 -18.95 18.56
N GLY A 398 2.78 -18.89 17.27
CA GLY A 398 1.58 -18.27 16.73
C GLY A 398 0.30 -18.64 17.46
N ARG A 399 0.10 -19.94 17.77
CA ARG A 399 -1.03 -20.41 18.59
C ARG A 399 -1.08 -19.73 19.94
N ARG A 400 0.05 -19.70 20.67
CA ARG A 400 0.15 -19.14 22.02
C ARG A 400 -0.07 -17.64 22.03
N ILE A 401 0.36 -16.94 20.97
CA ILE A 401 0.08 -15.52 20.78
C ILE A 401 -1.42 -15.30 20.66
N LEU A 402 -2.14 -16.07 19.83
CA LEU A 402 -3.59 -15.94 19.69
C LEU A 402 -4.35 -16.24 20.99
N GLU A 403 -4.02 -17.35 21.66
CA GLU A 403 -4.64 -17.73 22.93
C GLU A 403 -4.47 -16.61 23.98
N ALA A 404 -3.25 -16.07 24.10
CA ALA A 404 -2.94 -14.98 25.02
C ALA A 404 -3.63 -13.66 24.64
N THR A 405 -3.69 -13.30 23.35
CA THR A 405 -4.41 -12.10 22.89
C THR A 405 -5.88 -12.16 23.28
N PHE A 406 -6.57 -13.26 23.01
CA PHE A 406 -7.99 -13.36 23.37
C PHE A 406 -8.19 -13.41 24.89
N THR A 407 -7.34 -14.13 25.62
CA THR A 407 -7.38 -14.15 27.09
C THR A 407 -7.20 -12.74 27.67
N ASP A 408 -6.25 -11.96 27.15
CA ASP A 408 -5.99 -10.60 27.60
C ASP A 408 -7.14 -9.64 27.23
N LEU A 409 -7.70 -9.76 26.02
CA LEU A 409 -8.85 -8.97 25.60
C LEU A 409 -10.07 -9.21 26.50
N ARG A 410 -10.39 -10.46 26.82
CA ARG A 410 -11.48 -10.78 27.75
C ARG A 410 -11.23 -10.13 29.10
N ARG A 411 -10.04 -10.38 29.67
CA ARG A 411 -9.67 -9.88 30.99
C ARG A 411 -9.69 -8.34 31.09
N ARG A 412 -9.22 -7.64 30.06
CA ARG A 412 -9.04 -6.17 30.11
C ARG A 412 -10.21 -5.37 29.54
N THR A 413 -11.05 -5.98 28.69
CA THR A 413 -12.09 -5.26 27.94
C THR A 413 -13.50 -5.80 28.16
N GLY A 414 -13.65 -6.97 28.78
CA GLY A 414 -14.95 -7.62 29.00
C GLY A 414 -15.50 -8.33 27.77
N LEU A 415 -14.68 -8.55 26.73
CA LEU A 415 -15.07 -9.32 25.55
C LEU A 415 -15.68 -10.66 25.98
N GLY A 416 -16.92 -10.92 25.54
CA GLY A 416 -17.56 -12.22 25.75
C GLY A 416 -18.11 -12.43 27.16
N ASP A 417 -18.22 -11.40 27.98
CA ASP A 417 -18.87 -11.47 29.29
C ASP A 417 -20.41 -11.53 29.15
N GLN A 418 -20.94 -11.00 28.04
CA GLN A 418 -22.37 -10.81 27.79
C GLN A 418 -22.82 -11.47 26.48
N VAL A 419 -24.05 -12.01 26.45
CA VAL A 419 -24.65 -12.57 25.23
C VAL A 419 -24.95 -11.45 24.24
N GLY A 420 -24.60 -11.63 22.97
CA GLY A 420 -24.75 -10.62 21.91
C GLY A 420 -23.55 -9.67 21.77
N ASP A 421 -22.43 -9.96 22.44
CA ASP A 421 -21.13 -9.40 22.04
C ASP A 421 -20.74 -10.00 20.68
N LEU A 422 -20.15 -9.21 19.79
CA LEU A 422 -19.72 -9.66 18.47
C LEU A 422 -18.21 -9.48 18.29
N VAL A 423 -17.54 -10.54 17.83
CA VAL A 423 -16.15 -10.52 17.41
C VAL A 423 -16.05 -10.76 15.91
N LEU A 424 -15.60 -9.75 15.18
CA LEU A 424 -15.11 -9.91 13.82
C LEU A 424 -13.62 -10.28 13.89
N TYR A 425 -13.30 -11.54 13.59
CA TYR A 425 -11.94 -12.06 13.64
C TYR A 425 -11.39 -12.28 12.24
N GLY A 426 -10.20 -11.76 11.96
CA GLY A 426 -9.68 -11.75 10.61
C GLY A 426 -8.25 -11.30 10.49
N GLY A 427 -7.82 -11.04 9.27
CA GLY A 427 -6.48 -10.56 8.98
C GLY A 427 -6.24 -10.52 7.48
N CYS A 428 -5.07 -10.03 7.09
CA CYS A 428 -4.63 -10.09 5.70
C CYS A 428 -3.51 -11.10 5.47
N SER A 429 -3.49 -11.75 4.30
CA SER A 429 -2.34 -12.51 3.79
C SER A 429 -2.06 -13.69 4.70
N SER A 430 -0.85 -13.83 5.24
CA SER A 430 -0.56 -14.82 6.29
C SER A 430 -1.47 -14.68 7.52
N GLY A 431 -1.90 -13.47 7.87
CA GLY A 431 -2.87 -13.22 8.95
C GLY A 431 -4.28 -13.67 8.57
N GLY A 432 -4.71 -13.45 7.32
CA GLY A 432 -6.01 -13.93 6.82
C GLY A 432 -6.05 -15.45 6.72
N ARG A 433 -4.95 -16.07 6.28
CA ARG A 433 -4.75 -17.52 6.31
C ARG A 433 -4.74 -18.07 7.74
N GLY A 434 -4.04 -17.40 8.66
CA GLY A 434 -4.05 -17.72 10.08
C GLY A 434 -5.47 -17.75 10.63
N ALA A 435 -6.20 -16.66 10.43
CA ALA A 435 -7.58 -16.52 10.87
C ALA A 435 -8.49 -17.62 10.28
N LEU A 436 -8.39 -17.92 8.99
CA LEU A 436 -9.15 -18.99 8.35
C LEU A 436 -8.96 -20.34 9.05
N VAL A 437 -7.74 -20.68 9.43
CA VAL A 437 -7.42 -21.98 10.03
C VAL A 437 -7.86 -22.03 11.50
N THR A 438 -7.73 -20.92 12.23
CA THR A 438 -7.90 -20.88 13.69
C THR A 438 -9.29 -20.43 14.15
N ILE A 439 -10.13 -19.88 13.26
CA ILE A 439 -11.41 -19.25 13.63
C ILE A 439 -12.33 -20.17 14.43
N ASP A 440 -12.55 -21.41 13.98
CA ASP A 440 -13.44 -22.34 14.68
C ASP A 440 -12.92 -22.69 16.09
N TYR A 441 -11.60 -22.84 16.24
CA TYR A 441 -10.99 -23.11 17.54
C TYR A 441 -11.17 -21.94 18.51
N LEU A 442 -10.99 -20.71 18.03
CA LEU A 442 -11.12 -19.51 18.85
C LEU A 442 -12.58 -19.20 19.18
N ALA A 443 -13.50 -19.42 18.23
CA ALA A 443 -14.94 -19.30 18.43
C ALA A 443 -15.43 -20.27 19.51
N GLU A 444 -14.92 -21.50 19.55
CA GLU A 444 -15.33 -22.48 20.56
C GLU A 444 -14.71 -22.23 21.95
N SER A 445 -13.45 -21.76 22.00
CA SER A 445 -12.67 -21.84 23.25
C SER A 445 -12.29 -20.49 23.86
N PHE A 446 -12.33 -19.39 23.11
CA PHE A 446 -11.67 -18.13 23.52
C PHE A 446 -12.56 -16.89 23.53
N VAL A 447 -13.78 -16.94 22.96
CA VAL A 447 -14.67 -15.77 22.90
C VAL A 447 -15.77 -15.73 23.96
N GLY A 448 -15.87 -16.73 24.84
CA GLY A 448 -16.85 -16.73 25.92
C GLY A 448 -18.29 -16.79 25.39
N LYS A 449 -19.12 -15.79 25.74
CA LYS A 449 -20.52 -15.67 25.28
C LYS A 449 -20.69 -14.84 24.00
N ALA A 450 -19.59 -14.34 23.43
CA ALA A 450 -19.65 -13.57 22.20
C ALA A 450 -19.86 -14.48 20.99
N ASP A 451 -20.55 -13.96 19.98
CA ASP A 451 -20.56 -14.56 18.65
C ASP A 451 -19.27 -14.16 17.91
N MET A 452 -18.72 -15.07 17.12
CA MET A 452 -17.56 -14.80 16.26
C MET A 452 -17.92 -15.00 14.80
N VAL A 453 -17.45 -14.08 13.95
CA VAL A 453 -17.54 -14.17 12.48
C VAL A 453 -16.21 -13.79 11.84
N GLY A 454 -15.94 -14.31 10.63
CA GLY A 454 -14.65 -14.17 9.96
C GLY A 454 -14.54 -12.96 9.02
N LEU A 455 -13.38 -12.32 8.98
CA LEU A 455 -12.97 -11.32 7.97
C LEU A 455 -11.67 -11.76 7.30
N LEU A 456 -11.78 -12.56 6.23
CA LEU A 456 -10.65 -13.28 5.65
C LEU A 456 -10.15 -12.58 4.39
N ASP A 457 -9.04 -11.83 4.50
CA ASP A 457 -8.45 -11.06 3.40
C ASP A 457 -7.20 -11.74 2.82
N ALA A 458 -7.24 -11.99 1.52
CA ALA A 458 -6.20 -12.69 0.77
C ALA A 458 -5.75 -14.05 1.38
N PRO A 459 -6.67 -14.96 1.83
CA PRO A 459 -6.25 -16.18 2.52
C PRO A 459 -5.88 -17.34 1.59
N LEU A 460 -6.21 -17.27 0.29
CA LEU A 460 -6.00 -18.36 -0.67
C LEU A 460 -4.57 -18.37 -1.20
N TRP A 461 -3.79 -19.35 -0.76
CA TRP A 461 -2.57 -19.75 -1.45
C TRP A 461 -2.88 -21.01 -2.25
N VAL A 462 -3.07 -20.84 -3.55
CA VAL A 462 -3.60 -21.88 -4.42
C VAL A 462 -2.53 -22.93 -4.78
N PRO A 463 -2.93 -24.19 -4.99
CA PRO A 463 -2.02 -25.30 -5.30
C PRO A 463 -1.62 -25.30 -6.79
N ILE A 464 -0.83 -24.31 -7.17
CA ILE A 464 -0.23 -24.16 -8.50
C ILE A 464 1.29 -24.36 -8.43
N GLN A 465 1.90 -24.85 -9.51
CA GLN A 465 3.35 -24.91 -9.62
C GLN A 465 3.92 -23.52 -9.94
N PRO A 466 5.01 -23.08 -9.30
CA PRO A 466 5.65 -21.82 -9.64
C PRO A 466 6.10 -21.79 -11.11
N LEU A 467 6.02 -20.62 -11.75
CA LEU A 467 6.51 -20.43 -13.12
C LEU A 467 8.03 -20.64 -13.19
N LYS A 468 8.75 -20.28 -12.13
CA LYS A 468 10.19 -20.46 -12.01
C LYS A 468 10.51 -21.83 -11.35
N PRO A 469 11.19 -22.77 -12.03
CA PRO A 469 11.28 -24.16 -11.58
C PRO A 469 12.03 -24.41 -10.25
N ASP A 470 12.89 -23.49 -9.81
CA ASP A 470 13.66 -23.60 -8.57
C ASP A 470 12.93 -23.09 -7.33
N LEU A 471 11.68 -22.61 -7.48
CA LEU A 471 10.87 -22.13 -6.37
C LEU A 471 10.07 -23.26 -5.73
N VAL A 472 9.91 -23.18 -4.41
CA VAL A 472 9.09 -24.12 -3.63
C VAL A 472 7.64 -23.67 -3.71
N SER A 473 6.75 -24.53 -4.21
CA SER A 473 5.30 -24.25 -4.29
C SER A 473 4.69 -24.02 -2.91
N PHE A 474 3.61 -23.24 -2.80
CA PHE A 474 2.95 -22.97 -1.51
C PHE A 474 2.47 -24.24 -0.78
N ASN A 475 2.07 -25.28 -1.53
CA ASN A 475 1.74 -26.58 -0.96
C ASN A 475 2.95 -27.21 -0.27
N GLU A 476 4.09 -27.23 -0.97
CA GLU A 476 5.31 -27.82 -0.44
C GLU A 476 5.86 -27.02 0.74
N GLN A 477 5.80 -25.68 0.67
CA GLN A 477 6.07 -24.82 1.82
C GLN A 477 5.19 -25.21 3.01
N THR A 478 3.90 -25.48 2.78
CA THR A 478 2.98 -25.84 3.86
C THR A 478 3.24 -27.21 4.45
N ARG A 479 3.59 -28.18 3.60
CA ARG A 479 4.01 -29.51 4.03
C ARG A 479 5.25 -29.44 4.92
N MET A 480 6.28 -28.71 4.49
CA MET A 480 7.53 -28.55 5.25
C MET A 480 7.29 -27.80 6.58
N PHE A 481 6.48 -26.75 6.55
CA PHE A 481 6.15 -25.96 7.73
C PHE A 481 5.36 -26.75 8.78
N PHE A 482 4.47 -27.65 8.35
CA PHE A 482 3.58 -28.40 9.24
C PHE A 482 4.32 -29.08 10.39
N ASP A 483 5.42 -29.78 10.05
CA ASP A 483 6.26 -30.47 11.00
C ASP A 483 7.17 -29.50 11.77
N LEU A 484 7.78 -28.54 11.06
CA LEU A 484 8.69 -27.54 11.63
C LEU A 484 8.05 -26.76 12.79
N ALA A 485 6.80 -26.32 12.61
CA ALA A 485 6.09 -25.45 13.53
C ALA A 485 5.12 -26.18 14.46
N ASN A 486 5.04 -27.52 14.40
CA ASN A 486 4.05 -28.32 15.12
C ASN A 486 2.60 -27.78 14.90
N ALA A 487 2.24 -27.56 13.65
CA ALA A 487 1.00 -26.83 13.28
C ALA A 487 -0.25 -27.73 13.21
N SER A 488 -0.28 -28.83 13.98
CA SER A 488 -1.40 -29.78 13.99
C SER A 488 -2.56 -29.37 14.89
N GLY A 489 -2.34 -28.33 15.71
CA GLY A 489 -3.21 -27.96 16.82
C GLY A 489 -4.62 -27.46 16.48
N PHE A 490 -4.89 -27.14 15.21
CA PHE A 490 -6.13 -26.53 14.72
C PHE A 490 -6.87 -27.40 13.69
N ILE A 491 -6.39 -28.62 13.45
CA ILE A 491 -7.03 -29.54 12.51
C ILE A 491 -8.33 -30.05 13.12
N SER A 492 -9.46 -29.82 12.43
CA SER A 492 -10.74 -30.40 12.84
C SER A 492 -10.82 -31.88 12.47
N LYS A 493 -11.63 -32.65 13.20
CA LYS A 493 -11.79 -34.10 12.98
C LYS A 493 -12.26 -34.43 11.57
N GLU A 494 -13.11 -33.57 11.00
CA GLU A 494 -13.67 -33.72 9.65
C GLU A 494 -12.59 -33.53 8.57
N CYS A 495 -11.73 -32.53 8.76
CA CYS A 495 -10.62 -32.30 7.85
C CYS A 495 -9.57 -33.42 7.95
N GLU A 496 -9.26 -33.87 9.17
CA GLU A 496 -8.35 -35.00 9.40
C GLU A 496 -8.87 -36.32 8.83
N ALA A 497 -10.17 -36.56 8.91
CA ALA A 497 -10.80 -37.73 8.30
C ALA A 497 -10.70 -37.70 6.75
N THR A 498 -10.76 -36.52 6.15
CA THR A 498 -10.61 -36.34 4.70
C THR A 498 -9.15 -36.40 4.25
N TYR A 499 -8.24 -35.87 5.07
CA TYR A 499 -6.80 -35.79 4.78
C TYR A 499 -5.96 -36.41 5.91
N PRO A 500 -5.95 -37.75 6.05
CA PRO A 500 -5.25 -38.42 7.14
C PRO A 500 -3.74 -38.54 6.89
N GLY A 501 -3.00 -38.88 7.96
CA GLY A 501 -1.58 -39.21 7.90
C GLY A 501 -0.72 -38.06 7.40
N GLU A 502 0.13 -38.31 6.41
CA GLU A 502 1.03 -37.31 5.81
C GLU A 502 0.30 -36.20 5.05
N ASN A 503 -1.01 -36.32 4.82
CA ASN A 503 -1.81 -35.28 4.14
C ASN A 503 -2.39 -34.23 5.08
N ARG A 504 -2.20 -34.35 6.40
CA ARG A 504 -2.78 -33.45 7.42
C ARG A 504 -2.46 -31.97 7.19
N TRP A 505 -1.31 -31.65 6.62
CA TRP A 505 -0.92 -30.27 6.27
C TRP A 505 -1.91 -29.58 5.32
N LYS A 506 -2.67 -30.34 4.51
CA LYS A 506 -3.71 -29.78 3.62
C LYS A 506 -4.76 -29.01 4.41
N CYS A 507 -5.03 -29.40 5.65
CA CYS A 507 -5.94 -28.67 6.54
C CYS A 507 -5.45 -27.27 6.93
N LEU A 508 -4.22 -26.88 6.56
CA LEU A 508 -3.69 -25.52 6.73
C LEU A 508 -3.71 -24.70 5.42
N VAL A 509 -4.23 -25.26 4.33
CA VAL A 509 -4.30 -24.59 3.01
C VAL A 509 -5.76 -24.30 2.71
N ALA A 510 -6.08 -23.03 2.38
CA ALA A 510 -7.46 -22.59 2.17
C ALA A 510 -8.22 -23.45 1.15
N ALA A 511 -7.55 -23.79 0.05
CA ALA A 511 -8.06 -24.65 -1.02
C ALA A 511 -8.65 -25.98 -0.54
N PHE A 512 -8.18 -26.51 0.58
CA PHE A 512 -8.66 -27.76 1.17
C PHE A 512 -9.39 -27.55 2.50
N ARG A 513 -9.12 -26.46 3.21
CA ARG A 513 -9.68 -26.18 4.55
C ARG A 513 -11.08 -25.56 4.50
N LEU A 514 -11.37 -24.71 3.52
CA LEU A 514 -12.62 -23.95 3.43
C LEU A 514 -13.90 -24.79 3.59
N PRO A 515 -14.02 -26.01 3.00
CA PRO A 515 -15.21 -26.86 3.17
C PRO A 515 -15.50 -27.29 4.63
N PHE A 516 -14.54 -27.14 5.53
CA PHE A 516 -14.65 -27.57 6.93
C PHE A 516 -14.75 -26.42 7.93
N VAL A 517 -14.75 -25.16 7.46
CA VAL A 517 -14.91 -23.99 8.32
C VAL A 517 -16.39 -23.84 8.68
N ARG A 518 -16.70 -23.86 9.98
CA ARG A 518 -18.08 -23.79 10.49
C ARG A 518 -18.52 -22.37 10.79
N THR A 519 -17.59 -21.53 11.24
CA THR A 519 -17.87 -20.14 11.60
C THR A 519 -18.19 -19.32 10.34
N PRO A 520 -19.30 -18.55 10.28
CA PRO A 520 -19.61 -17.70 9.13
C PRO A 520 -18.50 -16.66 8.87
N TYR A 521 -18.26 -16.31 7.60
CA TYR A 521 -17.18 -15.40 7.24
C TYR A 521 -17.49 -14.57 5.99
N PHE A 522 -16.88 -13.38 5.94
CA PHE A 522 -16.67 -12.61 4.73
C PHE A 522 -15.27 -12.89 4.21
N LEU A 523 -15.16 -13.52 3.03
CA LEU A 523 -13.90 -13.82 2.38
C LEU A 523 -13.69 -12.86 1.21
N THR A 524 -12.56 -12.16 1.22
CA THR A 524 -12.09 -11.37 0.08
C THR A 524 -10.78 -11.92 -0.46
N HIS A 525 -10.72 -12.19 -1.76
CA HIS A 525 -9.51 -12.65 -2.41
C HIS A 525 -9.48 -12.18 -3.86
N SER A 526 -8.40 -11.50 -4.25
CA SER A 526 -8.22 -11.11 -5.64
C SER A 526 -8.01 -12.33 -6.54
N GLN A 527 -8.68 -12.36 -7.70
CA GLN A 527 -8.43 -13.37 -8.72
C GLN A 527 -7.00 -13.31 -9.28
N TYR A 528 -6.38 -12.13 -9.22
CA TYR A 528 -4.98 -11.90 -9.58
C TYR A 528 -4.19 -11.41 -8.36
N ASP A 529 -4.24 -12.16 -7.26
CA ASP A 529 -3.53 -11.80 -6.03
C ASP A 529 -2.03 -11.57 -6.29
N VAL A 530 -1.58 -10.33 -6.03
CA VAL A 530 -0.22 -9.88 -6.37
C VAL A 530 0.82 -10.67 -5.61
N PHE A 531 0.56 -11.00 -4.34
CA PHE A 531 1.49 -11.79 -3.54
C PHE A 531 1.62 -13.21 -4.11
N GLY A 532 0.49 -13.88 -4.33
CA GLY A 532 0.47 -15.23 -4.89
C GLY A 532 1.16 -15.32 -6.25
N ILE A 533 0.91 -14.38 -7.15
CA ILE A 533 1.54 -14.35 -8.48
C ILE A 533 3.04 -14.04 -8.37
N THR A 534 3.42 -12.97 -7.68
CA THR A 534 4.83 -12.53 -7.65
C THR A 534 5.74 -13.51 -6.92
N MET A 535 5.25 -14.16 -5.86
CA MET A 535 5.99 -15.23 -5.19
C MET A 535 6.24 -16.42 -6.12
N ASN A 536 5.27 -16.79 -6.96
CA ASN A 536 5.42 -17.91 -7.89
C ASN A 536 6.22 -17.57 -9.17
N VAL A 537 6.25 -16.30 -9.57
CA VAL A 537 6.97 -15.84 -10.76
C VAL A 537 8.41 -15.43 -10.44
N PHE A 538 8.62 -14.72 -9.33
CA PHE A 538 9.89 -14.07 -8.99
C PHE A 538 10.54 -14.62 -7.71
N GLY A 539 9.81 -15.38 -6.89
CA GLY A 539 10.30 -15.89 -5.60
C GLY A 539 10.29 -14.85 -4.46
N HIS A 540 9.76 -13.65 -4.70
CA HIS A 540 9.64 -12.59 -3.70
C HIS A 540 8.47 -11.67 -4.05
N PHE A 541 7.93 -10.99 -3.03
CA PHE A 541 6.80 -10.08 -3.19
C PHE A 541 7.24 -8.81 -3.93
N LEU A 542 6.67 -8.58 -5.12
CA LEU A 542 6.96 -7.43 -5.98
C LEU A 542 5.68 -6.66 -6.35
N PRO A 543 5.10 -5.92 -5.40
CA PRO A 543 3.92 -5.11 -5.70
C PRO A 543 4.23 -4.07 -6.78
N GLY A 544 3.32 -3.92 -7.75
CA GLY A 544 3.45 -2.94 -8.84
C GLY A 544 4.33 -3.37 -10.01
N HIS A 545 4.92 -4.58 -10.00
CA HIS A 545 5.71 -5.07 -11.14
C HIS A 545 4.82 -5.41 -12.35
N TYR A 546 5.22 -4.95 -13.54
CA TYR A 546 4.54 -5.29 -14.80
C TYR A 546 4.86 -6.71 -15.24
N LEU A 547 3.83 -7.50 -15.53
CA LEU A 547 4.02 -8.87 -16.02
C LEU A 547 4.29 -8.89 -17.53
N THR A 548 5.29 -9.68 -17.95
CA THR A 548 5.53 -10.00 -19.36
C THR A 548 4.39 -10.84 -19.93
N PRO A 549 4.25 -11.00 -21.27
CA PRO A 549 3.18 -11.82 -21.84
C PRO A 549 3.14 -13.26 -21.29
N PRO A 550 4.26 -14.02 -21.18
CA PRO A 550 4.24 -15.34 -20.55
C PRO A 550 3.80 -15.31 -19.07
N GLN A 551 4.21 -14.28 -18.32
CA GLN A 551 3.80 -14.12 -16.92
C GLN A 551 2.32 -13.77 -16.78
N LYS A 552 1.73 -13.07 -17.76
CA LYS A 552 0.29 -12.83 -17.83
C LYS A 552 -0.49 -14.10 -18.15
N THR A 553 0.05 -14.98 -19.00
CA THR A 553 -0.50 -16.33 -19.22
C THR A 553 -0.51 -17.12 -17.91
N TYR A 554 0.61 -17.13 -17.19
CA TYR A 554 0.68 -17.74 -15.86
C TYR A 554 -0.31 -17.11 -14.86
N ALA A 555 -0.47 -15.78 -14.88
CA ALA A 555 -1.45 -15.10 -14.04
C ALA A 555 -2.90 -15.52 -14.36
N GLU A 556 -3.19 -15.84 -15.61
CA GLU A 556 -4.49 -16.39 -15.99
C GLU A 556 -4.69 -17.81 -15.44
N GLU A 557 -3.67 -18.68 -15.53
CA GLU A 557 -3.70 -20.00 -14.90
C GLU A 557 -3.90 -19.89 -13.37
N TYR A 558 -3.19 -18.95 -12.73
CA TYR A 558 -3.36 -18.63 -11.31
C TYR A 558 -4.81 -18.22 -10.99
N ARG A 559 -5.42 -17.36 -11.82
CA ARG A 559 -6.82 -16.97 -11.68
C ARG A 559 -7.77 -18.15 -11.74
N GLN A 560 -7.58 -19.08 -12.68
CA GLN A 560 -8.42 -20.26 -12.78
C GLN A 560 -8.34 -21.12 -11.51
N GLU A 561 -7.14 -21.22 -10.93
CA GLU A 561 -6.93 -21.89 -9.64
C GLU A 561 -7.62 -21.17 -8.48
N VAL A 562 -7.58 -19.83 -8.42
CA VAL A 562 -8.33 -19.05 -7.44
C VAL A 562 -9.84 -19.31 -7.57
N LEU A 563 -10.39 -19.19 -8.78
CA LEU A 563 -11.82 -19.39 -9.03
C LEU A 563 -12.28 -20.82 -8.70
N ARG A 564 -11.41 -21.81 -8.91
CA ARG A 564 -11.66 -23.21 -8.60
C ARG A 564 -11.76 -23.50 -7.10
N TYR A 565 -11.01 -22.77 -6.27
CA TYR A 565 -10.93 -23.01 -4.82
C TYR A 565 -11.64 -21.96 -3.96
N LEU A 566 -12.11 -20.87 -4.56
CA LEU A 566 -13.07 -20.00 -3.90
C LEU A 566 -14.35 -20.78 -3.63
N PRO A 567 -14.91 -20.68 -2.41
CA PRO A 567 -16.12 -21.41 -2.09
C PRO A 567 -17.29 -20.81 -2.88
N THR A 568 -18.26 -21.64 -3.22
CA THR A 568 -19.60 -21.17 -3.54
C THR A 568 -20.40 -21.19 -2.25
N PRO A 569 -20.87 -20.02 -1.75
CA PRO A 569 -21.66 -19.97 -0.52
C PRO A 569 -22.90 -20.86 -0.63
N LEU A 570 -23.14 -21.67 0.40
CA LEU A 570 -24.36 -22.46 0.51
C LEU A 570 -25.52 -21.56 0.94
N ALA A 571 -26.74 -21.88 0.51
CA ALA A 571 -27.93 -21.14 0.95
C ALA A 571 -28.00 -21.09 2.48
N ASP A 572 -28.33 -19.91 3.01
CA ASP A 572 -28.47 -19.64 4.45
C ASP A 572 -27.18 -19.85 5.28
N SER A 573 -26.00 -19.90 4.66
CA SER A 573 -24.74 -20.12 5.39
C SER A 573 -24.21 -18.86 6.08
N GLY A 574 -24.69 -17.67 5.70
CA GLY A 574 -24.15 -16.40 6.16
C GLY A 574 -22.73 -16.09 5.67
N VAL A 575 -22.28 -16.82 4.64
CA VAL A 575 -20.95 -16.64 4.04
C VAL A 575 -21.04 -15.68 2.87
N ALA A 576 -20.16 -14.69 2.84
CA ALA A 576 -19.98 -13.78 1.72
C ALA A 576 -18.62 -14.01 1.05
N VAL A 577 -18.60 -14.09 -0.28
CA VAL A 577 -17.38 -14.15 -1.09
C VAL A 577 -17.30 -12.91 -1.96
N PHE A 578 -16.18 -12.20 -1.88
CA PHE A 578 -15.86 -11.03 -2.69
C PHE A 578 -14.55 -11.29 -3.46
N SER A 579 -14.61 -11.34 -4.78
CA SER A 579 -13.44 -11.67 -5.60
C SER A 579 -13.32 -10.79 -6.84
N PRO A 580 -12.59 -9.67 -6.75
CA PRO A 580 -12.35 -8.78 -7.86
C PRO A 580 -11.28 -9.35 -8.81
N ALA A 581 -11.41 -9.09 -10.10
CA ALA A 581 -10.42 -9.45 -11.12
C ALA A 581 -9.34 -8.38 -11.25
N CYS A 582 -8.74 -7.98 -10.11
CA CYS A 582 -7.79 -6.87 -10.00
C CYS A 582 -6.44 -7.33 -9.47
N TYR A 583 -5.33 -6.84 -10.02
CA TYR A 583 -3.98 -7.15 -9.56
C TYR A 583 -3.66 -6.40 -8.25
N VAL A 584 -4.14 -6.95 -7.12
CA VAL A 584 -4.00 -6.36 -5.78
C VAL A 584 -3.80 -7.43 -4.69
N HIS A 585 -3.34 -7.02 -3.51
CA HIS A 585 -3.20 -7.84 -2.31
C HIS A 585 -3.56 -7.01 -1.07
N CYS A 586 -4.16 -7.61 -0.04
CA CYS A 586 -4.64 -6.92 1.19
C CYS A 586 -5.60 -5.76 0.96
N MET A 587 -6.87 -6.06 0.69
CA MET A 587 -7.85 -5.03 0.36
C MET A 587 -8.39 -4.29 1.58
N PHE A 588 -8.57 -4.92 2.75
CA PHE A 588 -9.20 -4.27 3.91
C PHE A 588 -8.28 -3.31 4.65
N ALA A 589 -6.98 -3.57 4.66
CA ALA A 589 -5.98 -2.76 5.36
C ALA A 589 -5.38 -1.63 4.49
N ASP A 590 -5.95 -1.40 3.31
CA ASP A 590 -5.46 -0.46 2.29
C ASP A 590 -6.55 0.56 1.88
N VAL A 591 -6.16 1.63 1.18
CA VAL A 591 -7.11 2.59 0.58
C VAL A 591 -7.98 1.95 -0.51
N VAL A 592 -7.49 0.86 -1.13
CA VAL A 592 -8.23 0.05 -2.10
C VAL A 592 -9.59 -0.42 -1.56
N PHE A 593 -9.73 -0.63 -0.24
CA PHE A 593 -11.01 -0.96 0.43
C PHE A 593 -12.19 -0.08 -0.03
N TYR A 594 -11.92 1.20 -0.29
CA TYR A 594 -12.94 2.20 -0.60
C TYR A 594 -13.32 2.27 -2.07
N ILE A 595 -12.50 1.72 -2.97
CA ILE A 595 -12.61 1.95 -4.41
C ILE A 595 -12.72 0.66 -5.22
N ILE A 596 -12.32 -0.48 -4.68
CA ILE A 596 -12.41 -1.75 -5.41
C ILE A 596 -13.83 -2.27 -5.40
N ASP A 597 -14.29 -2.71 -6.57
CA ASP A 597 -15.55 -3.41 -6.74
C ASP A 597 -15.35 -4.82 -7.30
N ALA A 598 -16.32 -5.68 -7.06
CA ALA A 598 -16.49 -6.94 -7.75
C ALA A 598 -17.95 -7.00 -8.20
N ASP A 599 -18.18 -7.32 -9.47
CA ASP A 599 -19.51 -7.28 -10.09
C ASP A 599 -20.23 -5.94 -9.90
N GLY A 600 -19.47 -4.84 -9.88
CA GLY A 600 -20.02 -3.50 -9.73
C GLY A 600 -20.43 -3.10 -8.30
N ILE A 601 -20.20 -3.95 -7.29
CA ILE A 601 -20.46 -3.64 -5.89
C ILE A 601 -19.13 -3.33 -5.19
N LEU A 602 -19.02 -2.15 -4.58
CA LEU A 602 -17.82 -1.76 -3.82
C LEU A 602 -17.62 -2.68 -2.61
N LEU A 603 -16.37 -3.05 -2.33
CA LEU A 603 -16.01 -3.89 -1.17
C LEU A 603 -16.53 -3.30 0.15
N LYS A 604 -16.43 -1.99 0.33
CA LYS A 604 -17.02 -1.29 1.49
C LYS A 604 -18.52 -1.54 1.60
N SER A 605 -19.25 -1.44 0.50
CA SER A 605 -20.71 -1.60 0.48
C SER A 605 -21.11 -3.05 0.74
N ALA A 606 -20.42 -4.01 0.14
CA ALA A 606 -20.62 -5.44 0.38
C ALA A 606 -20.40 -5.79 1.86
N LEU A 607 -19.28 -5.36 2.44
CA LEU A 607 -18.98 -5.60 3.85
C LEU A 607 -20.03 -4.95 4.77
N HIS A 608 -20.46 -3.72 4.45
CA HIS A 608 -21.51 -3.04 5.22
C HIS A 608 -22.86 -3.77 5.12
N GLY A 609 -23.24 -4.26 3.94
CA GLY A 609 -24.45 -5.07 3.75
C GLY A 609 -24.41 -6.35 4.56
N TRP A 610 -23.31 -7.09 4.47
CA TRP A 610 -23.09 -8.33 5.20
C TRP A 610 -23.16 -8.14 6.73
N LEU A 611 -22.49 -7.11 7.28
CA LEU A 611 -22.51 -6.84 8.72
C LEU A 611 -23.89 -6.44 9.27
N ASN A 612 -24.75 -5.88 8.42
CA ASN A 612 -26.08 -5.40 8.82
C ASN A 612 -27.21 -6.32 8.34
N ALA A 613 -26.89 -7.47 7.78
CA ALA A 613 -27.88 -8.44 7.33
C ALA A 613 -28.72 -8.94 8.50
N LEU A 614 -30.04 -8.99 8.32
CA LEU A 614 -30.99 -9.40 9.35
C LEU A 614 -31.14 -10.93 9.47
N SER A 615 -30.52 -11.69 8.57
CA SER A 615 -30.54 -13.15 8.57
C SER A 615 -29.32 -13.72 7.84
N ALA A 616 -29.00 -14.98 8.10
CA ALA A 616 -27.93 -15.69 7.38
C ALA A 616 -28.20 -15.76 5.86
N SER A 617 -29.46 -15.88 5.46
CA SER A 617 -29.90 -15.82 4.07
C SER A 617 -29.50 -14.50 3.41
N ALA A 618 -29.81 -13.38 4.07
CA ALA A 618 -29.48 -12.04 3.58
C ALA A 618 -27.98 -11.74 3.60
N ALA A 619 -27.21 -12.41 4.46
CA ALA A 619 -25.76 -12.31 4.52
C ALA A 619 -25.05 -13.23 3.50
N THR A 620 -25.77 -14.15 2.84
CA THR A 620 -25.14 -15.10 1.91
C THR A 620 -24.98 -14.44 0.53
N GLU A 621 -23.74 -14.10 0.16
CA GLU A 621 -23.45 -13.36 -1.09
C GLU A 621 -22.27 -13.95 -1.86
N ASP A 622 -22.35 -13.94 -3.20
CA ASP A 622 -21.27 -14.36 -4.09
C ASP A 622 -20.98 -13.28 -5.15
N LEU A 623 -20.07 -12.36 -4.80
CA LEU A 623 -19.66 -11.22 -5.59
C LEU A 623 -18.30 -11.48 -6.24
N ARG A 624 -18.29 -12.03 -7.45
CA ARG A 624 -17.04 -12.30 -8.19
C ARG A 624 -17.08 -11.73 -9.60
N ASP A 625 -15.99 -11.10 -10.00
CA ASP A 625 -15.85 -10.60 -11.37
C ASP A 625 -15.80 -11.74 -12.39
N ARG A 626 -16.44 -11.49 -13.53
CA ARG A 626 -16.52 -12.43 -14.67
C ARG A 626 -15.89 -11.89 -15.96
N CYS A 627 -15.20 -10.74 -15.88
CA CYS A 627 -14.53 -10.16 -17.04
C CYS A 627 -13.36 -11.03 -17.50
N GLU A 628 -12.96 -10.92 -18.76
CA GLU A 628 -11.87 -11.71 -19.33
C GLU A 628 -10.56 -10.93 -19.37
N GLY A 629 -9.45 -11.64 -19.14
CA GLY A 629 -8.10 -11.10 -19.25
C GLY A 629 -7.52 -10.53 -17.95
N PHE A 630 -6.19 -10.46 -17.94
CA PHE A 630 -5.42 -10.01 -16.79
C PHE A 630 -5.85 -8.63 -16.31
N ASN A 631 -6.19 -8.53 -15.02
CA ASN A 631 -6.51 -7.28 -14.34
C ASN A 631 -7.70 -6.51 -14.94
N CYS A 632 -8.68 -7.23 -15.52
CA CYS A 632 -9.84 -6.66 -16.20
C CYS A 632 -10.86 -5.96 -15.29
N GLY A 633 -10.75 -6.11 -13.97
CA GLY A 633 -11.62 -5.43 -13.00
C GLY A 633 -11.34 -3.93 -12.89
N LEU A 634 -10.15 -3.46 -13.31
CA LEU A 634 -9.82 -2.03 -13.29
C LEU A 634 -10.54 -1.27 -14.41
N GLY A 635 -11.39 -0.31 -14.04
CA GLY A 635 -11.86 0.71 -14.98
C GLY A 635 -13.02 0.29 -15.88
N ARG A 636 -14.00 -0.49 -15.38
CA ARG A 636 -15.31 -0.51 -16.04
C ARG A 636 -15.94 0.90 -15.97
N GLN A 637 -15.71 1.71 -17.00
CA GLN A 637 -16.77 2.58 -17.50
C GLN A 637 -17.92 1.64 -17.89
N ARG A 638 -18.98 1.60 -17.10
CA ARG A 638 -20.19 0.89 -17.52
C ARG A 638 -20.77 1.64 -18.73
N PRO A 639 -21.12 0.95 -19.82
CA PRO A 639 -22.25 1.38 -20.61
C PRO A 639 -23.45 1.41 -19.66
N SER A 640 -24.14 2.53 -19.59
CA SER A 640 -25.40 2.66 -18.85
C SER A 640 -26.41 1.66 -19.41
N GLU A 641 -26.69 0.54 -18.75
CA GLU A 641 -27.91 -0.22 -19.03
C GLU A 641 -28.28 -1.28 -17.97
N HIS A 642 -29.58 -1.29 -17.67
CA HIS A 642 -30.41 -2.25 -16.90
C HIS A 642 -30.32 -2.17 -15.35
N ALA A 643 -31.28 -1.56 -14.64
CA ALA A 643 -32.74 -1.77 -14.64
C ALA A 643 -33.11 -3.25 -14.42
N LEU A 644 -33.51 -3.56 -13.18
CA LEU A 644 -34.13 -4.79 -12.73
C LEU A 644 -35.29 -5.22 -13.65
N GLN A 645 -35.29 -6.48 -14.11
CA GLN A 645 -36.51 -7.26 -14.38
C GLN A 645 -36.21 -8.77 -14.46
N PHE A 646 -37.09 -9.56 -13.85
CA PHE A 646 -37.00 -11.03 -13.69
C PHE A 646 -37.42 -11.81 -14.95
N ALA A 647 -36.80 -13.00 -15.11
CA ALA A 647 -37.02 -14.25 -15.91
C ALA A 647 -38.37 -14.47 -16.69
N PRO A 648 -38.48 -15.41 -17.70
CA PRO A 648 -37.74 -16.69 -17.87
C PRO A 648 -37.38 -17.17 -19.31
N GLN A 649 -36.56 -18.24 -19.37
CA GLN A 649 -36.08 -19.05 -20.53
C GLN A 649 -37.18 -19.88 -21.24
N PRO A 650 -37.04 -20.30 -22.54
CA PRO A 650 -36.36 -21.59 -22.90
C PRO A 650 -35.62 -21.73 -24.28
N ALA A 651 -34.44 -22.39 -24.27
CA ALA A 651 -33.81 -23.47 -25.11
C ALA A 651 -33.92 -23.58 -26.69
N PRO A 652 -33.12 -24.42 -27.42
CA PRO A 652 -31.79 -24.12 -28.01
C PRO A 652 -31.53 -24.54 -29.52
N ALA A 653 -30.31 -24.24 -30.02
CA ALA A 653 -29.51 -24.80 -31.16
C ALA A 653 -29.72 -24.24 -32.61
N PRO A 654 -28.76 -24.38 -33.58
CA PRO A 654 -27.48 -25.11 -33.60
C PRO A 654 -26.23 -24.38 -34.17
N ILE A 655 -25.09 -25.07 -34.06
CA ILE A 655 -23.72 -24.76 -34.55
C ILE A 655 -23.62 -24.75 -36.09
N PRO A 656 -22.68 -23.99 -36.68
CA PRO A 656 -21.73 -24.60 -37.62
C PRO A 656 -20.26 -24.17 -37.38
N ALA A 657 -19.34 -25.12 -37.60
CA ALA A 657 -17.90 -24.91 -37.76
C ALA A 657 -17.53 -25.03 -39.26
N PRO A 658 -16.24 -25.02 -39.65
CA PRO A 658 -15.23 -23.96 -39.58
C PRO A 658 -14.79 -23.53 -41.01
N ALA A 659 -14.07 -22.42 -41.16
CA ALA A 659 -13.38 -22.08 -42.42
C ALA A 659 -11.87 -21.90 -42.22
N VAL A 660 -11.14 -22.79 -42.87
CA VAL A 660 -9.68 -22.80 -43.07
C VAL A 660 -9.31 -21.73 -44.10
N LEU A 661 -8.24 -20.97 -43.86
CA LEU A 661 -7.45 -20.41 -44.95
C LEU A 661 -5.96 -20.35 -44.57
N ARG A 662 -5.16 -20.93 -45.46
CA ARG A 662 -3.70 -21.09 -45.39
C ARG A 662 -2.99 -19.94 -46.09
N VAL A 663 -1.89 -19.52 -45.46
CA VAL A 663 -0.55 -19.17 -46.00
C VAL A 663 -0.42 -17.93 -46.92
N ALA A 664 0.43 -16.99 -46.47
CA ALA A 664 1.50 -16.41 -47.29
C ALA A 664 2.68 -15.98 -46.40
N THR A 665 3.88 -16.26 -46.90
CA THR A 665 5.22 -16.14 -46.31
C THR A 665 5.91 -14.82 -46.65
N SER A 666 6.73 -14.27 -45.74
CA SER A 666 8.03 -13.60 -46.00
C SER A 666 8.68 -13.17 -44.67
N THR A 667 9.75 -13.84 -44.20
CA THR A 667 11.19 -13.53 -44.37
C THR A 667 11.62 -12.10 -44.06
N HIS A 668 12.16 -11.86 -42.87
CA HIS A 668 13.49 -11.26 -42.61
C HIS A 668 13.75 -11.14 -41.10
N GLU A 669 14.29 -12.20 -40.50
CA GLU A 669 15.01 -12.16 -39.23
C GLU A 669 16.53 -12.10 -39.51
N ASP A 670 17.30 -11.76 -38.48
CA ASP A 670 18.76 -11.58 -38.41
C ASP A 670 19.32 -10.21 -38.82
N LYS A 671 19.38 -9.29 -37.82
CA LYS A 671 20.59 -8.49 -37.47
C LYS A 671 20.39 -7.48 -36.32
N ALA A 672 19.77 -7.86 -35.19
CA ALA A 672 19.69 -6.95 -34.04
C ALA A 672 19.72 -7.65 -32.67
N GLN A 673 20.41 -8.78 -32.56
CA GLN A 673 20.37 -9.62 -31.34
C GLN A 673 21.74 -9.81 -30.68
N ASN A 674 22.70 -8.89 -30.88
CA ASN A 674 24.06 -9.08 -30.33
C ASN A 674 24.72 -7.85 -29.70
N LEU A 675 23.95 -6.85 -29.23
CA LEU A 675 24.54 -5.70 -28.53
C LEU A 675 23.85 -5.32 -27.20
N LEU A 676 22.80 -6.02 -26.77
CA LEU A 676 22.08 -5.71 -25.51
C LEU A 676 22.45 -6.61 -24.32
N GLU A 677 23.25 -7.67 -24.53
CA GLU A 677 23.63 -8.61 -23.45
C GLU A 677 24.92 -8.24 -22.69
N GLN A 678 25.55 -7.09 -22.94
CA GLN A 678 26.80 -6.70 -22.24
C GLN A 678 26.69 -5.48 -21.31
N VAL A 679 25.51 -4.86 -21.15
CA VAL A 679 25.35 -3.67 -20.28
C VAL A 679 24.56 -3.96 -18.99
N ALA A 680 23.98 -5.16 -18.84
CA ALA A 680 23.17 -5.52 -17.68
C ALA A 680 23.96 -6.01 -16.44
N THR A 681 25.29 -6.01 -16.46
CA THR A 681 26.11 -6.65 -15.40
C THR A 681 26.83 -5.66 -14.47
N LEU A 682 26.44 -4.37 -14.42
CA LEU A 682 27.16 -3.37 -13.60
C LEU A 682 26.30 -2.42 -12.74
N LEU A 683 25.01 -2.71 -12.54
CA LEU A 683 24.15 -1.94 -11.61
C LEU A 683 23.26 -2.87 -10.76
N VAL A 684 23.90 -3.71 -9.95
CA VAL A 684 23.35 -4.29 -8.71
C VAL A 684 24.22 -3.85 -7.55
#